data_AF-A0A3N7Z1M8-F1
#
_entry.id   AF-A0A3N7Z1M8-F1
#
_cell.length_a   1.000
_cell.length_b   1.000
_cell.length_c   1.000
_cell.angle_alpha   90.00
_cell.angle_beta   90.00
_cell.angle_gamma   90.00
#
_symmetry.space_group_name_H-M   'P 1'
#
loop_
_entity.id
_entity.type
_entity.pdbx_description
1 polymer ?
#
loop_
_entity_poly.entity_id
_entity_poly.type
_entity_poly.pdbx_seq_one_letter_code
_entity_poly.pdbx_strand_id
1 'polypeptide(L)'
;MTDSILDPRPTADSPTGEPAAKADTPGVVAPRPEPPPIVVGRGEGVTRFTKGIRLICVKQMPLPGIVIFVHGVNSEGEWFEASEEGLCKGLNRRLGRLDDQMMYHGVDAGQLTPAKYTESVTPDGFLNPKLLANNYVKPDPSFSPVIHFRWGYRATAAELKEYGDKIFLNEKDYWGGGPFTNGCSSLPDLWHGGLDDRTMGWMTVQGINPTNRPLYRAPPRAYGVLAALRLAKLIESIRRMQADVPITVVCHSQGNIVGLTAAFFGDAFPDVEDPWGRQGHCVADAYVLANAPYSLANADGPYKSDTFMDAWSQRATKDASGQRGRQTYAARTKTFGKFLSIIGARKTYEPPADKIDEDMANEQVSPTSNRSYAAREDRDRHGLNQSTYGRVTAYCCPHDQVISAVTVQGIGWRGIGKHELDDIGVSGILTQRVFASGFPVGVQKPYRYWEDDWRHGKQGTKPGFWYPPSPPARFNLIGAIKGNESVLGVAATLVTAPLMFVVTGISSALNMLRVNADPPKGWTVVGDAPALDDPFAPKALRFGKPVETQDGDAVSDFNEGNDPPAAWRDADKADADKRVDDPYDQYKAKNEDSVAQGTAETEAGQRYEDRALMRMEARRTLNTEWVDRDDHVIGEDGKSAMPDGYKEWRDKQIVDWLDRGATNSPTNHSTTMTNPEHAEKALAYDVAVGLCYLTEKQLKSLRIEADWRMGQGIPDDSPNKKYFDYFSRGVLGDLPTQEWIHVEKGEGNIPDAIVDERDGEFYLKVGGVI
;
A
#
# COMPACT_ATOMS: atom_id res chain seq x y z
N MET A 1 9.79 -68.06 -25.12
CA MET A 1 8.47 -67.41 -25.17
C MET A 1 8.19 -66.92 -23.78
N THR A 2 8.08 -65.64 -23.42
CA THR A 2 8.20 -64.31 -24.06
C THR A 2 8.17 -63.38 -22.83
N ASP A 3 9.33 -62.83 -22.47
CA ASP A 3 9.66 -61.38 -22.43
C ASP A 3 9.37 -60.75 -21.04
N SER A 4 10.34 -60.47 -20.15
CA SER A 4 11.57 -59.63 -20.19
C SER A 4 11.31 -58.12 -20.26
N ILE A 5 11.98 -57.23 -19.53
CA ILE A 5 13.06 -57.34 -18.52
C ILE A 5 13.11 -55.98 -17.78
N LEU A 6 13.24 -56.04 -16.46
CA LEU A 6 13.81 -54.99 -15.61
C LEU A 6 15.32 -55.15 -15.64
N ASP A 7 16.10 -54.07 -15.78
CA ASP A 7 17.52 -54.11 -15.46
C ASP A 7 18.00 -52.80 -14.78
N PRO A 8 18.91 -52.88 -13.79
CA PRO A 8 19.26 -51.82 -12.87
C PRO A 8 20.54 -51.08 -13.27
N ARG A 9 20.84 -50.04 -12.48
CA ARG A 9 22.06 -49.22 -12.51
C ARG A 9 23.36 -50.04 -12.51
N PRO A 10 24.43 -49.49 -13.12
CA PRO A 10 25.78 -49.72 -12.63
C PRO A 10 26.55 -48.43 -12.29
N THR A 11 27.57 -48.68 -11.48
CA THR A 11 28.53 -47.84 -10.75
C THR A 11 29.54 -47.08 -11.62
N ALA A 12 30.14 -46.08 -10.98
CA ALA A 12 31.17 -45.18 -11.50
C ALA A 12 32.53 -45.84 -11.70
N ASP A 13 33.20 -45.46 -12.79
CA ASP A 13 34.65 -45.58 -13.00
C ASP A 13 35.23 -44.19 -13.30
N SER A 14 36.37 -43.87 -12.70
CA SER A 14 37.16 -42.66 -12.98
C SER A 14 38.06 -42.85 -14.20
N PRO A 15 38.34 -41.78 -14.97
CA PRO A 15 39.59 -41.70 -15.70
C PRO A 15 40.39 -40.42 -15.39
N THR A 16 41.65 -40.66 -15.08
CA THR A 16 42.80 -39.73 -15.04
C THR A 16 43.13 -39.14 -16.43
N GLY A 17 43.54 -37.86 -16.48
CA GLY A 17 44.44 -37.32 -17.51
C GLY A 17 44.01 -36.04 -18.22
N GLU A 18 44.51 -34.89 -17.77
CA GLU A 18 44.71 -33.66 -18.58
C GLU A 18 45.98 -33.77 -19.47
N PRO A 19 46.26 -32.87 -20.44
CA PRO A 19 45.37 -31.99 -21.21
C PRO A 19 45.67 -32.02 -22.73
N ALA A 20 44.69 -31.66 -23.57
CA ALA A 20 44.96 -31.24 -24.94
C ALA A 20 44.23 -29.92 -25.21
N ALA A 21 44.99 -28.83 -25.23
CA ALA A 21 44.52 -27.51 -25.61
C ALA A 21 44.00 -27.53 -27.06
N LYS A 22 42.69 -27.42 -27.23
CA LYS A 22 42.09 -26.89 -28.45
C LYS A 22 41.53 -25.51 -28.11
N ALA A 23 42.09 -24.50 -28.77
CA ALA A 23 41.52 -23.18 -28.78
C ALA A 23 40.16 -23.25 -29.48
N ASP A 24 39.08 -23.18 -28.70
CA ASP A 24 37.75 -22.93 -29.23
C ASP A 24 37.71 -21.49 -29.74
N THR A 25 37.59 -21.36 -31.05
CA THR A 25 37.15 -20.14 -31.71
C THR A 25 35.86 -19.67 -31.03
N PRO A 26 35.71 -18.37 -30.65
CA PRO A 26 34.47 -17.88 -30.08
C PRO A 26 33.33 -18.20 -31.05
N GLY A 27 32.40 -19.04 -30.61
CA GLY A 27 31.20 -19.35 -31.38
C GLY A 27 30.52 -18.03 -31.77
N VAL A 28 30.26 -17.89 -33.08
CA VAL A 28 29.50 -16.76 -33.62
C VAL A 28 28.19 -16.67 -32.84
N VAL A 29 28.05 -15.62 -32.03
CA VAL A 29 26.82 -15.31 -31.30
C VAL A 29 25.70 -15.26 -32.33
N ALA A 30 24.64 -16.07 -32.12
CA ALA A 30 23.49 -16.09 -33.02
C ALA A 30 22.98 -14.64 -33.22
N PRO A 31 22.70 -14.22 -34.47
CA PRO A 31 22.25 -12.86 -34.73
C PRO A 31 20.97 -12.57 -33.94
N ARG A 32 20.92 -11.39 -33.32
CA ARG A 32 19.77 -10.93 -32.52
C ARG A 32 18.50 -10.97 -33.39
N PRO A 33 17.35 -11.45 -32.87
CA PRO A 33 16.08 -11.27 -33.53
C PRO A 33 15.84 -9.78 -33.87
N GLU A 34 15.22 -9.48 -35.01
CA GLU A 34 14.84 -8.10 -35.30
C GLU A 34 13.92 -7.56 -34.19
N PRO A 35 14.13 -6.32 -33.74
CA PRO A 35 13.29 -5.74 -32.69
C PRO A 35 11.84 -5.65 -33.17
N PRO A 36 10.86 -5.87 -32.27
CA PRO A 36 9.45 -5.76 -32.62
C PRO A 36 9.13 -4.31 -33.06
N PRO A 37 8.24 -4.14 -34.06
CA PRO A 37 7.83 -2.81 -34.49
C PRO A 37 7.03 -2.11 -33.38
N ILE A 38 7.20 -0.80 -33.28
CA ILE A 38 6.42 0.06 -32.38
C ILE A 38 5.10 0.41 -33.07
N VAL A 39 3.97 0.20 -32.38
CA VAL A 39 2.66 0.65 -32.86
C VAL A 39 2.53 2.14 -32.59
N VAL A 40 2.57 2.95 -33.65
CA VAL A 40 2.46 4.41 -33.58
C VAL A 40 1.05 4.94 -33.86
N GLY A 41 0.12 4.08 -34.27
CA GLY A 41 -1.27 4.44 -34.59
C GLY A 41 -2.07 3.24 -35.08
N ARG A 42 -3.40 3.32 -34.98
CA ARG A 42 -4.35 2.32 -35.49
C ARG A 42 -5.45 3.00 -36.30
N GLY A 43 -5.97 2.29 -37.31
CA GLY A 43 -7.07 2.78 -38.13
C GLY A 43 -7.76 1.65 -38.86
N GLU A 44 -9.09 1.70 -38.91
CA GLU A 44 -9.92 0.76 -39.65
C GLU A 44 -10.54 1.44 -40.87
N GLY A 45 -10.70 0.70 -41.96
CA GLY A 45 -11.27 1.23 -43.18
C GLY A 45 -11.82 0.15 -44.11
N VAL A 46 -12.77 0.55 -44.95
CA VAL A 46 -13.35 -0.33 -45.96
C VAL A 46 -12.65 -0.07 -47.30
N THR A 47 -12.22 -1.14 -47.98
CA THR A 47 -11.65 -1.03 -49.33
C THR A 47 -12.70 -0.48 -50.29
N ARG A 48 -12.37 0.59 -51.04
CA ARG A 48 -13.25 1.19 -52.05
C ARG A 48 -12.64 1.04 -53.45
N PHE A 49 -13.49 0.90 -54.48
CA PHE A 49 -13.05 0.81 -55.88
C PHE A 49 -12.48 2.13 -56.43
N THR A 50 -12.69 3.25 -55.73
CA THR A 50 -12.21 4.58 -56.13
C THR A 50 -10.74 4.77 -55.75
N LYS A 51 -9.88 5.04 -56.75
CA LYS A 51 -8.47 5.39 -56.53
C LYS A 51 -8.35 6.76 -55.83
N GLY A 52 -7.36 6.90 -54.96
CA GLY A 52 -7.01 8.19 -54.33
C GLY A 52 -7.68 8.49 -53.00
N ILE A 53 -8.58 7.63 -52.51
CA ILE A 53 -9.10 7.71 -51.14
C ILE A 53 -8.06 7.06 -50.22
N ARG A 54 -7.48 7.85 -49.31
CA ARG A 54 -6.49 7.39 -48.35
C ARG A 54 -7.17 7.06 -47.02
N LEU A 55 -6.76 5.96 -46.40
CA LEU A 55 -7.03 5.74 -44.98
C LEU A 55 -6.16 6.71 -44.18
N ILE A 56 -6.79 7.56 -43.36
CA ILE A 56 -6.08 8.42 -42.41
C ILE A 56 -5.94 7.62 -41.12
N CYS A 57 -4.71 7.38 -40.71
CA CYS A 57 -4.38 6.76 -39.43
C CYS A 57 -3.85 7.86 -38.51
N VAL A 58 -4.51 8.08 -37.37
CA VAL A 58 -4.06 9.07 -36.38
C VAL A 58 -2.85 8.48 -35.67
N LYS A 59 -1.75 9.25 -35.60
CA LYS A 59 -0.62 8.89 -34.73
C LYS A 59 -1.08 9.03 -33.28
N GLN A 60 -1.11 7.92 -32.55
CA GLN A 60 -1.48 7.92 -31.14
C GLN A 60 -0.31 8.49 -30.34
N MET A 61 -0.56 9.52 -29.51
CA MET A 61 0.47 9.99 -28.58
C MET A 61 0.81 8.86 -27.58
N PRO A 62 2.10 8.59 -27.30
CA PRO A 62 2.49 7.48 -26.43
C PRO A 62 2.01 7.70 -24.99
N LEU A 63 2.02 6.65 -24.17
CA LEU A 63 1.85 6.81 -22.73
C LEU A 63 3.06 7.59 -22.17
N PRO A 64 2.86 8.45 -21.15
CA PRO A 64 3.95 9.25 -20.58
C PRO A 64 4.90 8.45 -19.67
N GLY A 65 4.66 7.15 -19.50
CA GLY A 65 5.34 6.29 -18.55
C GLY A 65 4.40 5.24 -17.97
N ILE A 66 4.86 4.55 -16.92
CA ILE A 66 4.07 3.62 -16.10
C ILE A 66 4.04 4.13 -14.67
N VAL A 67 2.85 4.10 -14.06
CA VAL A 67 2.66 4.47 -12.66
C VAL A 67 2.11 3.26 -11.91
N ILE A 68 2.86 2.77 -10.93
CA ILE A 68 2.48 1.59 -10.15
C ILE A 68 1.91 2.06 -8.81
N PHE A 69 0.64 1.76 -8.56
CA PHE A 69 -0.02 2.06 -7.30
C PHE A 69 0.12 0.87 -6.34
N VAL A 70 0.61 1.13 -5.12
CA VAL A 70 0.86 0.13 -4.09
C VAL A 70 0.04 0.46 -2.84
N HIS A 71 -0.91 -0.41 -2.50
CA HIS A 71 -1.81 -0.21 -1.36
C HIS A 71 -1.17 -0.59 -0.01
N GLY A 72 -1.82 -0.17 1.09
CA GLY A 72 -1.41 -0.44 2.46
C GLY A 72 -1.86 -1.81 3.01
N VAL A 73 -1.76 -1.97 4.32
CA VAL A 73 -2.32 -3.12 5.07
C VAL A 73 -3.84 -3.02 5.16
N ASN A 74 -4.52 -4.15 5.35
CA ASN A 74 -5.98 -4.21 5.47
C ASN A 74 -6.71 -3.44 4.36
N SER A 75 -6.28 -3.65 3.11
CA SER A 75 -6.70 -2.86 1.96
C SER A 75 -6.61 -3.71 0.70
N GLU A 76 -7.58 -3.53 -0.21
CA GLU A 76 -7.57 -4.07 -1.57
C GLU A 76 -7.32 -2.97 -2.62
N GLY A 77 -6.86 -1.79 -2.16
CA GLY A 77 -6.56 -0.61 -2.98
C GLY A 77 -7.73 0.36 -3.13
N GLU A 78 -8.41 0.71 -2.03
CA GLU A 78 -9.61 1.56 -2.03
C GLU A 78 -9.36 2.97 -2.63
N TRP A 79 -8.12 3.45 -2.60
CA TRP A 79 -7.75 4.76 -3.16
C TRP A 79 -7.43 4.73 -4.67
N PHE A 80 -7.27 3.55 -5.25
CA PHE A 80 -6.74 3.39 -6.60
C PHE A 80 -7.60 4.05 -7.67
N GLU A 81 -8.92 3.83 -7.64
CA GLU A 81 -9.83 4.36 -8.66
C GLU A 81 -9.85 5.90 -8.67
N ALA A 82 -10.06 6.52 -7.51
CA ALA A 82 -10.07 7.97 -7.37
C ALA A 82 -8.74 8.59 -7.82
N SER A 83 -7.61 8.02 -7.40
CA SER A 83 -6.30 8.52 -7.82
C SER A 83 -6.01 8.28 -9.30
N GLU A 84 -6.44 7.16 -9.89
CA GLU A 84 -6.26 6.87 -11.31
C GLU A 84 -7.07 7.84 -12.18
N GLU A 85 -8.32 8.13 -11.78
CA GLU A 85 -9.16 9.14 -12.42
C GLU A 85 -8.49 10.51 -12.40
N GLY A 86 -8.09 10.97 -11.21
CA GLY A 86 -7.41 12.25 -11.02
C GLY A 86 -6.09 12.34 -11.79
N LEU A 87 -5.26 11.29 -11.70
CA LEU A 87 -3.96 11.23 -12.39
C LEU A 87 -4.13 11.33 -13.91
N CYS A 88 -5.10 10.62 -14.51
CA CYS A 88 -5.35 10.71 -15.95
C CYS A 88 -5.77 12.13 -16.36
N LYS A 89 -6.66 12.77 -15.60
CA LYS A 89 -7.07 14.17 -15.84
C LYS A 89 -5.90 15.14 -15.73
N GLY A 90 -5.13 15.03 -14.66
CA GLY A 90 -3.98 15.88 -14.39
C GLY A 90 -2.88 15.72 -15.44
N LEU A 91 -2.61 14.49 -15.88
CA LEU A 91 -1.65 14.24 -16.94
C LEU A 91 -2.14 14.73 -18.31
N ASN A 92 -3.44 14.64 -18.61
CA ASN A 92 -3.97 15.26 -19.83
C ASN A 92 -3.77 16.78 -19.81
N ARG A 93 -3.97 17.45 -18.65
CA ARG A 93 -3.69 18.88 -18.49
C ARG A 93 -2.19 19.19 -18.60
N ARG A 94 -1.34 18.45 -17.90
CA ARG A 94 0.13 18.64 -17.86
C ARG A 94 0.77 18.44 -19.24
N LEU A 95 0.33 17.43 -19.99
CA LEU A 95 0.95 16.99 -21.24
C LEU A 95 0.31 17.59 -22.50
N GLY A 96 -0.57 18.58 -22.34
CA GLY A 96 -1.21 19.25 -23.48
C GLY A 96 -2.18 18.36 -24.26
N ARG A 97 -2.95 17.51 -23.59
CA ARG A 97 -3.89 16.54 -24.20
C ARG A 97 -5.36 16.87 -23.93
N LEU A 98 -5.67 18.12 -23.58
CA LEU A 98 -7.05 18.57 -23.42
C LEU A 98 -7.76 18.66 -24.78
N ASP A 99 -9.09 18.61 -24.78
CA ASP A 99 -9.92 18.67 -26.00
C ASP A 99 -9.65 19.93 -26.84
N ASP A 100 -9.34 21.05 -26.21
CA ASP A 100 -9.00 22.30 -26.89
C ASP A 100 -7.57 22.33 -27.45
N GLN A 101 -6.75 21.32 -27.14
CA GLN A 101 -5.37 21.18 -27.58
C GLN A 101 -5.17 20.06 -28.61
N MET A 102 -6.13 19.13 -28.72
CA MET A 102 -6.01 17.97 -29.59
C MET A 102 -6.92 18.11 -30.83
N MET A 103 -6.38 17.84 -32.02
CA MET A 103 -7.16 17.83 -33.26
C MET A 103 -8.10 16.61 -33.36
N TYR A 104 -7.67 15.48 -32.78
CA TYR A 104 -8.44 14.24 -32.67
C TYR A 104 -8.50 13.84 -31.20
N HIS A 105 -9.65 13.36 -30.72
CA HIS A 105 -9.88 13.08 -29.30
C HIS A 105 -10.00 11.57 -29.04
N GLY A 106 -9.99 11.21 -27.76
CA GLY A 106 -10.17 9.86 -27.27
C GLY A 106 -8.87 9.05 -27.21
N VAL A 107 -9.02 7.78 -26.82
CA VAL A 107 -7.91 6.85 -26.60
C VAL A 107 -7.03 6.68 -27.84
N ASP A 108 -7.63 6.68 -29.04
CA ASP A 108 -6.91 6.50 -30.31
C ASP A 108 -5.97 7.67 -30.63
N ALA A 109 -6.25 8.86 -30.13
CA ALA A 109 -5.36 10.02 -30.23
C ALA A 109 -4.31 10.08 -29.12
N GLY A 110 -4.51 9.31 -28.04
CA GLY A 110 -3.62 9.25 -26.88
C GLY A 110 -4.09 10.07 -25.67
N GLN A 111 -5.36 10.51 -25.63
CA GLN A 111 -5.94 11.07 -24.41
C GLN A 111 -6.03 9.99 -23.33
N LEU A 112 -5.55 10.30 -22.13
CA LEU A 112 -5.48 9.36 -21.02
C LEU A 112 -6.86 9.18 -20.40
N THR A 113 -7.26 7.92 -20.22
CA THR A 113 -8.53 7.55 -19.58
C THR A 113 -8.29 6.38 -18.63
N PRO A 114 -8.89 6.42 -17.41
CA PRO A 114 -8.66 5.40 -16.39
C PRO A 114 -9.09 4.01 -16.87
N ALA A 115 -8.33 2.98 -16.46
CA ALA A 115 -8.75 1.61 -16.65
C ALA A 115 -9.85 1.25 -15.65
N LYS A 116 -10.82 0.45 -16.09
CA LYS A 116 -11.86 -0.10 -15.21
C LYS A 116 -11.60 -1.57 -14.96
N TYR A 117 -11.84 -2.02 -13.73
CA TYR A 117 -11.58 -3.38 -13.30
C TYR A 117 -12.89 -4.09 -12.94
N THR A 118 -12.91 -5.41 -13.07
CA THR A 118 -14.02 -6.23 -12.55
C THR A 118 -14.03 -6.14 -11.02
N GLU A 119 -15.23 -6.02 -10.44
CA GLU A 119 -15.45 -5.81 -9.02
C GLU A 119 -14.84 -6.97 -8.21
N SER A 120 -14.22 -6.68 -7.07
CA SER A 120 -13.57 -7.71 -6.25
C SER A 120 -14.54 -8.50 -5.38
N VAL A 121 -15.70 -7.93 -5.06
CA VAL A 121 -16.68 -8.52 -4.16
C VAL A 121 -18.10 -8.48 -4.74
N THR A 122 -18.96 -9.37 -4.27
CA THR A 122 -20.40 -9.39 -4.56
C THR A 122 -21.15 -8.41 -3.65
N PRO A 123 -22.40 -8.02 -3.95
CA PRO A 123 -23.21 -7.17 -3.08
C PRO A 123 -23.38 -7.72 -1.65
N ASP A 124 -23.30 -9.04 -1.48
CA ASP A 124 -23.40 -9.68 -0.16
C ASP A 124 -22.05 -9.72 0.60
N GLY A 125 -20.96 -9.19 0.03
CA GLY A 125 -19.64 -9.12 0.67
C GLY A 125 -18.80 -10.40 0.56
N PHE A 126 -19.04 -11.23 -0.46
CA PHE A 126 -18.15 -12.38 -0.77
C PHE A 126 -17.23 -12.05 -1.94
N LEU A 127 -16.12 -12.76 -2.10
CA LEU A 127 -15.27 -12.65 -3.28
C LEU A 127 -16.07 -12.90 -4.56
N ASN A 128 -15.87 -12.03 -5.55
CA ASN A 128 -16.57 -12.14 -6.82
C ASN A 128 -16.04 -13.36 -7.62
N PRO A 129 -16.83 -14.43 -7.82
CA PRO A 129 -16.37 -15.61 -8.56
C PRO A 129 -16.18 -15.33 -10.05
N LYS A 130 -16.67 -14.18 -10.54
CA LYS A 130 -16.47 -13.73 -11.92
C LYS A 130 -15.19 -12.92 -12.10
N LEU A 131 -14.47 -12.57 -11.03
CA LEU A 131 -13.17 -11.89 -11.14
C LEU A 131 -12.11 -12.91 -11.60
N LEU A 132 -11.79 -12.88 -12.89
CA LEU A 132 -10.86 -13.81 -13.54
C LEU A 132 -9.80 -13.04 -14.34
N ALA A 133 -8.65 -13.66 -14.61
CA ALA A 133 -7.58 -12.99 -15.35
C ALA A 133 -7.99 -12.54 -16.76
N ASN A 134 -8.89 -13.27 -17.43
CA ASN A 134 -9.33 -12.95 -18.79
C ASN A 134 -10.27 -11.73 -18.86
N ASN A 135 -10.99 -11.42 -17.78
CA ASN A 135 -11.91 -10.28 -17.65
C ASN A 135 -11.49 -9.29 -16.55
N TYR A 136 -10.23 -9.36 -16.09
CA TYR A 136 -9.74 -8.57 -14.96
C TYR A 136 -9.87 -7.06 -15.22
N VAL A 137 -9.46 -6.65 -16.43
CA VAL A 137 -9.69 -5.31 -16.97
C VAL A 137 -10.95 -5.37 -17.83
N LYS A 138 -11.90 -4.46 -17.58
CA LYS A 138 -13.14 -4.35 -18.35
C LYS A 138 -12.83 -3.93 -19.80
N PRO A 139 -13.68 -4.32 -20.77
CA PRO A 139 -13.43 -4.04 -22.18
C PRO A 139 -13.67 -2.58 -22.58
N ASP A 140 -14.13 -1.72 -21.67
CA ASP A 140 -14.25 -0.28 -21.88
C ASP A 140 -12.92 0.31 -22.41
N PRO A 141 -12.96 1.15 -23.46
CA PRO A 141 -11.76 1.81 -23.96
C PRO A 141 -11.05 2.60 -22.85
N SER A 142 -9.81 2.21 -22.55
CA SER A 142 -8.96 2.87 -21.55
C SER A 142 -7.56 3.12 -22.12
N PHE A 143 -6.93 4.21 -21.68
CA PHE A 143 -5.55 4.55 -22.03
C PHE A 143 -4.83 5.09 -20.79
N SER A 144 -4.78 4.26 -19.76
CA SER A 144 -4.20 4.61 -18.46
C SER A 144 -2.75 4.13 -18.33
N PRO A 145 -1.84 4.95 -17.79
CA PRO A 145 -0.49 4.53 -17.42
C PRO A 145 -0.45 3.71 -16.12
N VAL A 146 -1.58 3.55 -15.43
CA VAL A 146 -1.63 2.97 -14.08
C VAL A 146 -1.66 1.44 -14.10
N ILE A 147 -0.90 0.86 -13.17
CA ILE A 147 -0.93 -0.55 -12.80
C ILE A 147 -1.24 -0.65 -11.30
N HIS A 148 -2.31 -1.37 -10.96
CA HIS A 148 -2.68 -1.69 -9.58
C HIS A 148 -1.86 -2.87 -9.06
N PHE A 149 -0.90 -2.62 -8.17
CA PHE A 149 -0.12 -3.67 -7.53
C PHE A 149 -0.82 -4.15 -6.26
N ARG A 150 -1.29 -5.41 -6.30
CA ARG A 150 -1.98 -6.04 -5.18
C ARG A 150 -1.17 -7.14 -4.53
N TRP A 151 -1.18 -7.12 -3.20
CA TRP A 151 -0.42 -8.01 -2.34
C TRP A 151 -1.20 -8.29 -1.05
N GLY A 152 -0.78 -9.28 -0.27
CA GLY A 152 -1.43 -9.57 1.01
C GLY A 152 -0.89 -10.80 1.70
N TYR A 153 -1.61 -11.23 2.72
CA TYR A 153 -1.30 -12.40 3.52
C TYR A 153 -2.22 -13.57 3.12
N ARG A 154 -1.63 -14.73 2.84
CA ARG A 154 -2.34 -15.99 2.59
C ARG A 154 -1.98 -16.97 3.71
N ALA A 155 -2.99 -17.43 4.46
CA ALA A 155 -2.80 -18.44 5.48
C ALA A 155 -2.73 -19.85 4.86
N THR A 156 -1.80 -20.65 5.36
CA THR A 156 -1.85 -22.11 5.27
C THR A 156 -2.92 -22.68 6.22
N ALA A 157 -3.27 -23.95 6.09
CA ALA A 157 -4.19 -24.60 7.03
C ALA A 157 -3.67 -24.59 8.48
N ALA A 158 -2.36 -24.68 8.68
CA ALA A 158 -1.75 -24.59 10.02
C ALA A 158 -1.85 -23.16 10.57
N GLU A 159 -1.58 -22.15 9.75
CA GLU A 159 -1.71 -20.75 10.15
C GLU A 159 -3.16 -20.32 10.32
N LEU A 160 -4.11 -20.92 9.60
CA LEU A 160 -5.53 -20.69 9.84
C LEU A 160 -5.92 -21.12 11.26
N LYS A 161 -5.41 -22.27 11.71
CA LYS A 161 -5.59 -22.75 13.09
C LYS A 161 -4.90 -21.85 14.11
N GLU A 162 -3.73 -21.33 13.77
CA GLU A 162 -2.96 -20.49 14.69
C GLU A 162 -3.49 -19.05 14.78
N TYR A 163 -3.89 -18.45 13.66
CA TYR A 163 -4.17 -17.02 13.55
C TYR A 163 -5.60 -16.69 13.11
N GLY A 164 -6.38 -17.65 12.62
CA GLY A 164 -7.71 -17.41 12.03
C GLY A 164 -8.73 -16.78 12.98
N ASP A 165 -8.50 -16.88 14.29
CA ASP A 165 -9.29 -16.25 15.35
C ASP A 165 -8.75 -14.87 15.79
N LYS A 166 -7.64 -14.41 15.20
CA LYS A 166 -6.89 -13.19 15.56
C LYS A 166 -6.82 -12.14 14.47
N ILE A 167 -6.93 -12.55 13.21
CA ILE A 167 -6.79 -11.67 12.04
C ILE A 167 -7.98 -11.82 11.10
N PHE A 168 -8.17 -10.81 10.26
CA PHE A 168 -9.19 -10.84 9.22
C PHE A 168 -8.71 -11.77 8.09
N LEU A 169 -9.59 -12.68 7.69
CA LEU A 169 -9.41 -13.57 6.53
C LEU A 169 -10.75 -13.73 5.84
N ASN A 170 -10.74 -13.72 4.51
CA ASN A 170 -11.91 -14.02 3.70
C ASN A 170 -12.18 -15.53 3.62
N GLU A 171 -13.21 -15.94 2.89
CA GLU A 171 -13.58 -17.35 2.68
C GLU A 171 -12.56 -18.19 1.87
N LYS A 172 -11.46 -17.56 1.44
CA LYS A 172 -10.32 -18.23 0.82
C LYS A 172 -9.07 -18.10 1.68
N ASP A 173 -9.20 -17.79 2.96
CA ASP A 173 -8.10 -17.76 3.94
C ASP A 173 -6.97 -16.79 3.56
N TYR A 174 -7.31 -15.66 2.93
CA TYR A 174 -6.35 -14.58 2.66
C TYR A 174 -6.92 -13.21 3.02
N TRP A 175 -6.05 -12.20 3.07
CA TRP A 175 -6.43 -10.81 3.28
C TRP A 175 -5.51 -9.83 2.56
N GLY A 176 -6.09 -8.88 1.82
CA GLY A 176 -5.37 -7.81 1.11
C GLY A 176 -4.55 -6.94 2.06
N GLY A 177 -3.28 -6.74 1.69
CA GLY A 177 -2.28 -6.01 2.48
C GLY A 177 -1.85 -6.73 3.76
N GLY A 178 -2.51 -7.84 4.11
CA GLY A 178 -2.31 -8.56 5.36
C GLY A 178 -2.89 -7.85 6.58
N PRO A 179 -2.65 -8.40 7.79
CA PRO A 179 -3.26 -7.91 9.02
C PRO A 179 -2.85 -6.47 9.36
N PHE A 180 -3.81 -5.66 9.82
CA PHE A 180 -3.56 -4.29 10.26
C PHE A 180 -2.48 -4.20 11.36
N THR A 181 -2.52 -5.12 12.31
CA THR A 181 -1.56 -5.24 13.42
C THR A 181 -0.12 -5.51 12.98
N ASN A 182 0.07 -5.99 11.75
CA ASN A 182 1.39 -6.30 11.20
C ASN A 182 2.08 -5.11 10.52
N GLY A 183 1.50 -3.91 10.58
CA GLY A 183 2.22 -2.72 10.21
C GLY A 183 3.58 -2.63 10.94
N CYS A 184 4.62 -2.22 10.21
CA CYS A 184 5.95 -1.97 10.73
C CYS A 184 6.48 -0.59 10.31
N SER A 185 7.52 -0.12 10.99
CA SER A 185 8.06 1.23 10.80
C SER A 185 9.46 1.24 10.21
N SER A 186 10.04 0.08 9.88
CA SER A 186 11.36 -0.08 9.27
C SER A 186 11.43 -1.28 8.33
N LEU A 187 12.37 -1.30 7.37
CA LEU A 187 12.41 -2.35 6.33
C LEU A 187 12.80 -3.74 6.87
N PRO A 188 13.86 -3.90 7.68
CA PRO A 188 14.22 -5.16 8.32
C PRO A 188 13.08 -5.87 9.05
N ASP A 189 12.09 -5.14 9.57
CA ASP A 189 10.95 -5.75 10.27
C ASP A 189 10.16 -6.73 9.38
N LEU A 190 10.26 -6.61 8.04
CA LEU A 190 9.68 -7.58 7.11
C LEU A 190 10.28 -8.99 7.24
N TRP A 191 11.53 -9.12 7.69
CA TRP A 191 12.23 -10.40 7.88
C TRP A 191 12.04 -10.99 9.27
N HIS A 192 11.21 -10.39 10.12
CA HIS A 192 10.99 -10.80 11.50
C HIS A 192 9.55 -11.29 11.75
N GLY A 193 9.30 -11.77 12.97
CA GLY A 193 7.96 -12.17 13.42
C GLY A 193 6.95 -11.03 13.36
N GLY A 194 5.66 -11.36 13.48
CA GLY A 194 4.57 -10.36 13.52
C GLY A 194 4.49 -9.60 14.83
N LEU A 195 3.38 -8.90 15.06
CA LEU A 195 3.09 -8.30 16.36
C LEU A 195 3.03 -9.39 17.45
N ASP A 196 3.84 -9.24 18.50
CA ASP A 196 3.62 -9.87 19.80
C ASP A 196 2.65 -9.00 20.60
N ASP A 197 1.45 -9.51 20.84
CA ASP A 197 0.38 -8.77 21.50
C ASP A 197 0.49 -8.73 23.02
N ARG A 198 1.49 -9.39 23.63
CA ARG A 198 1.74 -9.24 25.05
C ARG A 198 2.40 -7.89 25.31
N THR A 199 1.90 -7.15 26.30
CA THR A 199 2.47 -5.88 26.73
C THR A 199 3.30 -6.04 27.99
N MET A 200 2.98 -6.94 28.92
CA MET A 200 3.84 -7.35 30.05
C MET A 200 3.18 -8.51 30.79
N GLY A 201 3.89 -9.64 30.96
CA GLY A 201 3.33 -10.83 31.60
C GLY A 201 2.03 -11.29 30.92
N TRP A 202 0.90 -11.28 31.65
CA TRP A 202 -0.43 -11.66 31.15
C TRP A 202 -1.24 -10.49 30.54
N MET A 203 -0.69 -9.28 30.48
CA MET A 203 -1.37 -8.12 29.86
C MET A 203 -1.19 -8.15 28.35
N THR A 204 -2.26 -7.87 27.60
CA THR A 204 -2.26 -7.84 26.14
C THR A 204 -2.60 -6.45 25.59
N VAL A 205 -2.17 -6.16 24.35
CA VAL A 205 -2.52 -4.94 23.62
C VAL A 205 -4.04 -4.79 23.55
N GLN A 206 -4.77 -5.87 23.26
CA GLN A 206 -6.24 -5.86 23.26
C GLN A 206 -6.85 -5.50 24.62
N GLY A 207 -6.18 -5.86 25.72
CA GLY A 207 -6.62 -5.52 27.08
C GLY A 207 -6.51 -4.05 27.44
N ILE A 208 -5.75 -3.26 26.70
CA ILE A 208 -5.59 -1.81 26.90
C ILE A 208 -5.97 -0.99 25.66
N ASN A 209 -6.46 -1.66 24.60
CA ASN A 209 -6.86 -1.07 23.34
C ASN A 209 -8.13 -0.23 23.53
N PRO A 210 -8.07 1.10 23.33
CA PRO A 210 -9.24 1.96 23.47
C PRO A 210 -10.09 2.02 22.20
N THR A 211 -9.67 1.35 21.12
CA THR A 211 -10.39 1.32 19.83
C THR A 211 -11.19 0.03 19.69
N ASN A 212 -12.17 0.05 18.78
CA ASN A 212 -13.01 -1.13 18.52
C ASN A 212 -12.33 -2.17 17.62
N ARG A 213 -11.30 -1.76 16.86
CA ARG A 213 -10.58 -2.65 15.97
C ARG A 213 -9.77 -3.66 16.78
N PRO A 214 -9.97 -4.98 16.61
CA PRO A 214 -9.26 -5.97 17.40
C PRO A 214 -7.74 -5.98 17.10
N LEU A 215 -6.93 -6.02 18.15
CA LEU A 215 -5.47 -6.03 18.10
C LEU A 215 -4.91 -7.26 18.83
N TYR A 216 -4.80 -8.37 18.09
CA TYR A 216 -4.24 -9.64 18.58
C TYR A 216 -2.88 -9.95 17.94
N ARG A 217 -2.23 -11.02 18.43
CA ARG A 217 -1.00 -11.55 17.83
C ARG A 217 -1.17 -11.79 16.33
N ALA A 218 -0.14 -11.48 15.58
CA ALA A 218 -0.16 -11.53 14.13
C ALA A 218 0.94 -12.45 13.56
N PRO A 219 0.75 -13.00 12.35
CA PRO A 219 1.71 -13.90 11.71
C PRO A 219 3.03 -13.20 11.34
N PRO A 220 4.10 -13.95 11.07
CA PRO A 220 5.36 -13.40 10.55
C PRO A 220 5.19 -12.50 9.31
N ARG A 221 6.07 -11.50 9.14
CA ARG A 221 5.95 -10.47 8.09
C ARG A 221 6.55 -10.85 6.73
N ALA A 222 7.04 -12.08 6.57
CA ALA A 222 7.74 -12.55 5.37
C ALA A 222 6.93 -12.41 4.07
N TYR A 223 5.60 -12.39 4.14
CA TYR A 223 4.73 -12.10 2.98
C TYR A 223 4.95 -10.68 2.40
N GLY A 224 5.37 -9.72 3.24
CA GLY A 224 5.78 -8.38 2.80
C GLY A 224 7.12 -8.38 2.04
N VAL A 225 8.04 -9.27 2.38
CA VAL A 225 9.28 -9.49 1.60
C VAL A 225 8.94 -10.01 0.21
N LEU A 226 8.06 -11.02 0.13
CA LEU A 226 7.57 -11.52 -1.15
C LEU A 226 6.85 -10.44 -1.96
N ALA A 227 6.04 -9.59 -1.33
CA ALA A 227 5.39 -8.46 -1.99
C ALA A 227 6.42 -7.49 -2.59
N ALA A 228 7.46 -7.13 -1.83
CA ALA A 228 8.54 -6.26 -2.30
C ALA A 228 9.32 -6.88 -3.46
N LEU A 229 9.64 -8.18 -3.35
CA LEU A 229 10.30 -8.93 -4.42
C LEU A 229 9.45 -8.96 -5.69
N ARG A 230 8.14 -9.24 -5.57
CA ARG A 230 7.20 -9.23 -6.71
C ARG A 230 7.11 -7.85 -7.36
N LEU A 231 7.13 -6.78 -6.58
CA LEU A 231 7.14 -5.42 -7.12
C LEU A 231 8.44 -5.13 -7.90
N ALA A 232 9.59 -5.53 -7.37
CA ALA A 232 10.87 -5.43 -8.08
C ALA A 232 10.87 -6.27 -9.37
N LYS A 233 10.29 -7.47 -9.34
CA LYS A 233 10.12 -8.34 -10.52
C LYS A 233 9.15 -7.77 -11.55
N LEU A 234 8.10 -7.07 -11.13
CA LEU A 234 7.23 -6.33 -12.05
C LEU A 234 7.99 -5.20 -12.76
N ILE A 235 8.84 -4.46 -12.03
CA ILE A 235 9.72 -3.43 -12.61
C ILE A 235 10.70 -4.07 -13.60
N GLU A 236 11.32 -5.20 -13.25
CA GLU A 236 12.16 -5.99 -14.17
C GLU A 236 11.39 -6.38 -15.43
N SER A 237 10.16 -6.89 -15.31
CA SER A 237 9.30 -7.25 -16.44
C SER A 237 9.02 -6.05 -17.36
N ILE A 238 8.76 -4.86 -16.79
CA ILE A 238 8.60 -3.62 -17.56
C ILE A 238 9.89 -3.28 -18.32
N ARG A 239 11.04 -3.32 -17.63
CA ARG A 239 12.37 -3.03 -18.24
C ARG A 239 12.73 -4.02 -19.35
N ARG A 240 12.38 -5.29 -19.19
CA ARG A 240 12.53 -6.32 -20.25
C ARG A 240 11.64 -6.06 -21.46
N MET A 241 10.49 -5.42 -21.28
CA MET A 241 9.63 -5.05 -22.41
C MET A 241 10.10 -3.77 -23.08
N GLN A 242 10.55 -2.77 -22.33
CA GLN A 242 11.14 -1.53 -22.81
C GLN A 242 12.06 -0.93 -21.73
N ALA A 243 13.37 -0.87 -21.98
CA ALA A 243 14.35 -0.55 -20.96
C ALA A 243 14.23 0.88 -20.42
N ASP A 244 13.82 1.83 -21.26
CA ASP A 244 13.77 3.26 -20.99
C ASP A 244 12.37 3.80 -20.65
N VAL A 245 11.40 2.94 -20.37
CA VAL A 245 10.09 3.38 -19.86
C VAL A 245 10.28 4.15 -18.55
N PRO A 246 9.75 5.37 -18.41
CA PRO A 246 9.66 6.04 -17.11
C PRO A 246 8.75 5.23 -16.18
N ILE A 247 9.23 4.90 -14.98
CA ILE A 247 8.44 4.20 -13.96
C ILE A 247 8.33 5.08 -12.71
N THR A 248 7.10 5.35 -12.25
CA THR A 248 6.86 5.95 -10.93
C THR A 248 6.15 4.95 -10.03
N VAL A 249 6.64 4.75 -8.81
CA VAL A 249 5.95 3.95 -7.78
C VAL A 249 5.27 4.89 -6.79
N VAL A 250 3.96 4.75 -6.64
CA VAL A 250 3.14 5.54 -5.71
C VAL A 250 2.67 4.61 -4.60
N CYS A 251 3.18 4.86 -3.41
CA CYS A 251 2.91 4.03 -2.24
C CYS A 251 2.02 4.76 -1.25
N HIS A 252 1.06 4.02 -0.68
CA HIS A 252 0.26 4.50 0.44
C HIS A 252 0.45 3.61 1.67
N SER A 253 0.54 4.21 2.86
CA SER A 253 0.62 3.49 4.14
C SER A 253 1.71 2.42 4.12
N GLN A 254 1.43 1.18 4.53
CA GLN A 254 2.41 0.08 4.51
C GLN A 254 2.92 -0.32 3.12
N GLY A 255 2.23 0.06 2.05
CA GLY A 255 2.75 -0.05 0.69
C GLY A 255 4.08 0.70 0.53
N ASN A 256 4.38 1.69 1.37
CA ASN A 256 5.68 2.36 1.39
C ASN A 256 6.80 1.43 1.85
N ILE A 257 6.61 0.60 2.87
CA ILE A 257 7.64 -0.35 3.30
C ILE A 257 7.91 -1.38 2.21
N VAL A 258 6.86 -1.86 1.53
CA VAL A 258 6.98 -2.73 0.34
C VAL A 258 7.73 -2.02 -0.79
N GLY A 259 7.35 -0.79 -1.14
CA GLY A 259 7.94 -0.02 -2.24
C GLY A 259 9.40 0.38 -2.01
N LEU A 260 9.74 0.83 -0.79
CA LEU A 260 11.12 1.12 -0.40
C LEU A 260 11.97 -0.15 -0.50
N THR A 261 11.48 -1.27 0.04
CA THR A 261 12.20 -2.55 0.00
C THR A 261 12.37 -3.06 -1.44
N ALA A 262 11.36 -2.87 -2.30
CA ALA A 262 11.44 -3.25 -3.71
C ALA A 262 12.57 -2.52 -4.46
N ALA A 263 12.88 -1.26 -4.09
CA ALA A 263 14.00 -0.54 -4.68
C ALA A 263 15.36 -1.21 -4.37
N PHE A 264 15.53 -1.77 -3.16
CA PHE A 264 16.75 -2.50 -2.80
C PHE A 264 16.86 -3.85 -3.53
N PHE A 265 15.74 -4.57 -3.68
CA PHE A 265 15.73 -5.78 -4.52
C PHE A 265 16.07 -5.45 -5.98
N GLY A 266 15.47 -4.39 -6.51
CA GLY A 266 15.73 -3.91 -7.86
C GLY A 266 17.19 -3.50 -8.10
N ASP A 267 17.80 -2.77 -7.16
CA ASP A 267 19.21 -2.35 -7.20
C ASP A 267 20.17 -3.56 -7.16
N ALA A 268 19.78 -4.63 -6.48
CA ALA A 268 20.55 -5.88 -6.40
C ALA A 268 20.39 -6.79 -7.62
N PHE A 269 19.39 -6.58 -8.47
CA PHE A 269 19.20 -7.38 -9.68
C PHE A 269 20.22 -6.98 -10.76
N PRO A 270 20.64 -7.93 -11.61
CA PRO A 270 21.38 -7.58 -12.82
C PRO A 270 20.52 -6.70 -13.74
N ASP A 271 21.18 -5.85 -14.51
CA ASP A 271 20.52 -5.13 -15.60
C ASP A 271 19.92 -6.12 -16.61
N VAL A 272 18.82 -5.69 -17.23
CA VAL A 272 18.10 -6.48 -18.23
C VAL A 272 18.12 -5.80 -19.57
N GLU A 273 18.23 -6.60 -20.64
CA GLU A 273 18.17 -6.11 -22.00
C GLU A 273 16.73 -6.16 -22.53
N ASP A 274 16.29 -5.09 -23.20
CA ASP A 274 15.01 -5.06 -23.92
C ASP A 274 15.14 -5.59 -25.36
N PRO A 275 14.03 -5.75 -26.12
CA PRO A 275 14.10 -6.29 -27.49
C PRO A 275 14.90 -5.44 -28.49
N TRP A 276 15.20 -4.18 -28.16
CA TRP A 276 16.01 -3.27 -28.97
C TRP A 276 17.48 -3.27 -28.58
N GLY A 277 17.87 -4.05 -27.55
CA GLY A 277 19.24 -4.13 -27.08
C GLY A 277 19.65 -3.05 -26.09
N ARG A 278 18.70 -2.31 -25.54
CA ARG A 278 18.96 -1.30 -24.51
C ARG A 278 19.01 -1.98 -23.14
N GLN A 279 19.91 -1.54 -22.29
CA GLN A 279 20.03 -2.02 -20.91
C GLN A 279 19.13 -1.20 -19.99
N GLY A 280 18.36 -1.90 -19.15
CA GLY A 280 17.46 -1.33 -18.17
C GLY A 280 17.80 -1.82 -16.77
N HIS A 281 18.06 -0.89 -15.86
CA HIS A 281 18.22 -1.20 -14.45
C HIS A 281 16.85 -1.40 -13.78
N CYS A 282 16.73 -2.37 -12.88
CA CYS A 282 15.45 -2.85 -12.34
C CYS A 282 14.88 -1.98 -11.20
N VAL A 283 15.05 -0.66 -11.30
CA VAL A 283 14.63 0.33 -10.31
C VAL A 283 13.69 1.35 -10.96
N ALA A 284 12.66 1.78 -10.23
CA ALA A 284 11.76 2.83 -10.69
C ALA A 284 12.42 4.21 -10.64
N ASP A 285 12.04 5.11 -11.55
CA ASP A 285 12.70 6.40 -11.75
C ASP A 285 12.21 7.49 -10.80
N ALA A 286 11.02 7.33 -10.21
CA ALA A 286 10.49 8.23 -9.20
C ALA A 286 9.62 7.49 -8.16
N TYR A 287 9.53 8.05 -6.96
CA TYR A 287 8.66 7.54 -5.90
C TYR A 287 7.79 8.66 -5.30
N VAL A 288 6.53 8.35 -5.02
CA VAL A 288 5.66 9.19 -4.19
C VAL A 288 5.26 8.39 -2.95
N LEU A 289 5.57 8.95 -1.79
CA LEU A 289 5.40 8.29 -0.49
C LEU A 289 4.25 8.95 0.29
N ALA A 290 3.04 8.42 0.15
CA ALA A 290 1.87 8.92 0.86
C ALA A 290 1.68 8.22 2.20
N ASN A 291 1.60 9.01 3.27
CA ASN A 291 1.29 8.53 4.63
C ASN A 291 2.24 7.39 5.06
N ALA A 292 3.53 7.52 4.74
CA ALA A 292 4.53 6.48 4.97
C ALA A 292 4.79 6.20 6.46
N PRO A 293 4.70 4.94 6.92
CA PRO A 293 4.96 4.54 8.32
C PRO A 293 6.45 4.46 8.66
N TYR A 294 7.34 4.60 7.67
CA TYR A 294 8.77 4.62 7.91
C TYR A 294 9.12 5.69 8.94
N SER A 295 9.74 5.31 10.06
CA SER A 295 9.91 6.19 11.21
C SER A 295 11.34 6.68 11.35
N LEU A 296 11.48 7.99 11.52
CA LEU A 296 12.71 8.68 11.91
C LEU A 296 12.62 9.27 13.32
N ALA A 297 11.58 8.91 14.08
CA ALA A 297 11.43 9.37 15.47
C ALA A 297 12.69 9.02 16.28
N ASN A 298 13.17 9.97 17.08
CA ASN A 298 14.40 9.85 17.85
C ASN A 298 14.15 10.26 19.31
N ALA A 299 14.56 9.41 20.26
CA ALA A 299 14.51 9.72 21.68
C ALA A 299 15.54 10.79 22.09
N ASP A 300 16.57 10.95 21.26
CA ASP A 300 17.65 11.89 21.45
C ASP A 300 17.53 13.12 20.53
N GLY A 301 18.41 14.10 20.75
CA GLY A 301 18.47 15.31 19.94
C GLY A 301 17.54 16.45 20.41
N PRO A 302 17.43 17.53 19.61
CA PRO A 302 16.72 18.75 19.99
C PRO A 302 15.19 18.62 19.93
N TYR A 303 14.66 17.70 19.12
CA TYR A 303 13.23 17.47 18.91
C TYR A 303 12.83 16.05 19.27
N LYS A 304 12.93 15.74 20.56
CA LYS A 304 12.72 14.39 21.09
C LYS A 304 11.30 13.88 20.83
N SER A 305 11.22 12.63 20.39
CA SER A 305 10.01 11.82 20.27
C SER A 305 10.07 10.68 21.29
N ASP A 306 8.93 10.31 21.87
CA ASP A 306 8.86 9.14 22.76
C ASP A 306 8.83 7.85 21.94
N THR A 307 9.95 7.14 21.85
CA THR A 307 10.06 5.89 21.08
C THR A 307 9.84 4.63 21.93
N PHE A 308 9.49 4.77 23.21
CA PHE A 308 9.41 3.63 24.14
C PHE A 308 8.46 2.54 23.65
N MET A 309 7.24 2.92 23.23
CA MET A 309 6.24 1.94 22.80
C MET A 309 6.62 1.23 21.50
N ASP A 310 7.29 1.92 20.58
CA ASP A 310 7.86 1.30 19.36
C ASP A 310 8.92 0.25 19.77
N ALA A 311 9.91 0.63 20.58
CA ALA A 311 10.94 -0.28 21.09
C ALA A 311 10.37 -1.48 21.86
N TRP A 312 9.39 -1.24 22.71
CA TRP A 312 8.74 -2.28 23.52
C TRP A 312 7.90 -3.26 22.70
N SER A 313 7.15 -2.75 21.71
CA SER A 313 6.35 -3.60 20.81
C SER A 313 7.23 -4.55 19.98
N GLN A 314 8.50 -4.18 19.78
CA GLN A 314 9.50 -4.96 19.05
C GLN A 314 10.50 -5.69 19.95
N ARG A 315 10.26 -5.81 21.26
CA ARG A 315 11.20 -6.44 22.22
C ARG A 315 11.58 -7.90 21.87
N ALA A 316 10.70 -8.61 21.16
CA ALA A 316 10.94 -9.99 20.75
C ALA A 316 11.90 -10.08 19.54
N THR A 317 11.91 -9.05 18.69
CA THR A 317 12.76 -8.91 17.50
C THR A 317 14.22 -8.78 17.89
N LYS A 318 15.12 -9.39 17.10
CA LYS A 318 16.57 -9.37 17.34
C LYS A 318 17.34 -9.07 16.08
N ASP A 319 18.42 -8.32 16.18
CA ASP A 319 19.45 -8.30 15.13
C ASP A 319 20.40 -9.50 15.24
N ALA A 320 21.35 -9.59 14.30
CA ALA A 320 22.39 -10.62 14.24
C ALA A 320 23.30 -10.66 15.48
N SER A 321 23.40 -9.56 16.24
CA SER A 321 24.16 -9.47 17.49
C SER A 321 23.34 -9.87 18.72
N GLY A 322 22.04 -10.13 18.54
CA GLY A 322 21.10 -10.47 19.61
C GLY A 322 20.57 -9.27 20.39
N GLN A 323 20.84 -8.04 19.94
CA GLN A 323 20.19 -6.85 20.48
C GLN A 323 18.73 -6.81 20.07
N ARG A 324 17.86 -6.23 20.90
CA ARG A 324 16.41 -6.31 20.79
C ARG A 324 15.77 -4.94 20.61
N GLY A 325 14.52 -4.95 20.14
CA GLY A 325 13.67 -3.77 20.09
C GLY A 325 13.59 -3.13 18.72
N ARG A 326 13.29 -1.82 18.74
CA ARG A 326 13.26 -0.98 17.55
C ARG A 326 14.66 -0.90 16.93
N GLN A 327 14.69 -0.74 15.61
CA GLN A 327 15.91 -0.31 14.94
C GLN A 327 16.40 1.06 15.39
N THR A 328 17.73 1.19 15.51
CA THR A 328 18.38 2.44 15.89
C THR A 328 18.08 3.56 14.91
N TYR A 329 18.12 4.79 15.39
CA TYR A 329 17.99 5.99 14.54
C TYR A 329 19.04 6.00 13.43
N ALA A 330 20.29 5.65 13.74
CA ALA A 330 21.40 5.64 12.78
C ALA A 330 21.22 4.60 11.66
N ALA A 331 20.73 3.39 11.98
CA ALA A 331 20.43 2.37 10.97
C ALA A 331 19.30 2.82 10.04
N ARG A 332 18.27 3.49 10.59
CA ARG A 332 17.15 4.05 9.82
C ARG A 332 17.60 5.17 8.89
N THR A 333 18.32 6.18 9.38
CA THR A 333 18.81 7.28 8.53
C THR A 333 19.75 6.77 7.43
N LYS A 334 20.66 5.85 7.75
CA LYS A 334 21.57 5.22 6.77
C LYS A 334 20.83 4.43 5.70
N THR A 335 19.86 3.59 6.10
CA THR A 335 19.04 2.81 5.15
C THR A 335 18.22 3.74 4.25
N PHE A 336 17.57 4.76 4.82
CA PHE A 336 16.79 5.72 4.04
C PHE A 336 17.67 6.54 3.09
N GLY A 337 18.86 6.97 3.51
CA GLY A 337 19.83 7.63 2.64
C GLY A 337 20.30 6.75 1.47
N LYS A 338 20.51 5.45 1.71
CA LYS A 338 20.83 4.50 0.63
C LYS A 338 19.66 4.34 -0.35
N PHE A 339 18.42 4.26 0.14
CA PHE A 339 17.23 4.28 -0.72
C PHE A 339 17.20 5.54 -1.60
N LEU A 340 17.37 6.73 -1.01
CA LEU A 340 17.42 7.97 -1.80
C LEU A 340 18.53 7.93 -2.86
N SER A 341 19.72 7.43 -2.51
CA SER A 341 20.85 7.34 -3.46
C SER A 341 20.56 6.42 -4.65
N ILE A 342 19.88 5.28 -4.42
CA ILE A 342 19.42 4.35 -5.47
C ILE A 342 18.51 5.10 -6.44
N ILE A 343 17.52 5.84 -5.91
CA ILE A 343 16.60 6.60 -6.76
C ILE A 343 17.31 7.75 -7.46
N GLY A 344 18.15 8.54 -6.78
CA GLY A 344 18.85 9.67 -7.38
C GLY A 344 19.73 9.30 -8.58
N ALA A 345 20.31 8.10 -8.59
CA ALA A 345 21.08 7.59 -9.73
C ALA A 345 20.24 7.51 -11.02
N ARG A 346 18.91 7.35 -10.90
CA ARG A 346 17.98 7.26 -12.02
C ARG A 346 17.89 8.53 -12.85
N LYS A 347 18.25 9.70 -12.30
CA LYS A 347 18.33 10.97 -13.04
C LYS A 347 19.16 10.86 -14.33
N THR A 348 20.23 10.08 -14.31
CA THR A 348 21.15 9.92 -15.45
C THR A 348 20.54 9.15 -16.63
N TYR A 349 19.41 8.47 -16.42
CA TYR A 349 18.71 7.68 -17.42
C TYR A 349 17.56 8.44 -18.07
N GLU A 350 17.27 9.68 -17.66
CA GLU A 350 16.24 10.50 -18.30
C GLU A 350 16.69 10.90 -19.72
N PRO A 351 15.90 10.59 -20.77
CA PRO A 351 16.28 10.93 -22.14
C PRO A 351 16.43 12.45 -22.38
N PRO A 352 17.13 12.88 -23.43
CA PRO A 352 17.11 14.27 -23.87
C PRO A 352 15.68 14.77 -24.14
N ALA A 353 15.38 16.02 -23.78
CA ALA A 353 14.03 16.59 -23.90
C ALA A 353 13.52 16.64 -25.35
N ASP A 354 14.40 16.97 -26.30
CA ASP A 354 14.13 17.00 -27.73
C ASP A 354 13.67 15.64 -28.27
N LYS A 355 14.18 14.53 -27.69
CA LYS A 355 13.75 13.18 -28.06
C LYS A 355 12.34 12.85 -27.60
N ILE A 356 11.92 13.40 -26.47
CA ILE A 356 10.53 13.24 -25.98
C ILE A 356 9.59 14.08 -26.84
N ASP A 357 10.02 15.31 -27.18
CA ASP A 357 9.22 16.27 -27.93
C ASP A 357 8.89 15.80 -29.35
N GLU A 358 9.71 14.95 -29.97
CA GLU A 358 9.44 14.30 -31.27
C GLU A 358 8.07 13.57 -31.32
N ASP A 359 7.60 13.05 -30.19
CA ASP A 359 6.36 12.29 -30.09
C ASP A 359 5.30 12.92 -29.16
N MET A 360 5.69 13.75 -28.20
CA MET A 360 4.80 14.24 -27.15
C MET A 360 4.57 15.75 -27.15
N ALA A 361 5.37 16.56 -27.85
CA ALA A 361 5.20 18.02 -27.81
C ALA A 361 3.82 18.44 -28.35
N ASN A 362 3.23 19.44 -27.72
CA ASN A 362 2.03 20.09 -28.21
C ASN A 362 2.14 21.60 -28.00
N GLU A 363 2.29 22.34 -29.10
CA GLU A 363 2.44 23.81 -29.11
C GLU A 363 1.11 24.55 -28.86
N GLN A 364 -0.03 23.86 -28.94
CA GLN A 364 -1.35 24.48 -28.75
C GLN A 364 -1.54 24.87 -27.28
N VAL A 365 -1.68 26.17 -27.02
CA VAL A 365 -1.90 26.71 -25.68
C VAL A 365 -3.37 26.55 -25.31
N SER A 366 -3.66 25.87 -24.19
CA SER A 366 -5.04 25.75 -23.73
C SER A 366 -5.55 27.08 -23.15
N PRO A 367 -6.78 27.53 -23.45
CA PRO A 367 -7.40 28.66 -22.75
C PRO A 367 -7.65 28.40 -21.26
N THR A 368 -7.70 27.13 -20.83
CA THR A 368 -8.03 26.76 -19.43
C THR A 368 -6.80 26.63 -18.53
N SER A 369 -5.66 26.17 -19.09
CA SER A 369 -4.39 26.09 -18.35
C SER A 369 -3.41 27.20 -18.72
N ASN A 370 -3.69 27.95 -19.79
CA ASN A 370 -2.81 28.94 -20.43
C ASN A 370 -1.44 28.37 -20.79
N ARG A 371 -1.38 27.08 -21.16
CA ARG A 371 -0.13 26.32 -21.35
C ARG A 371 -0.20 25.37 -22.54
N SER A 372 0.96 25.19 -23.15
CA SER A 372 1.35 24.13 -24.08
C SER A 372 2.24 23.10 -23.35
N TYR A 373 2.66 22.04 -24.04
CA TYR A 373 3.61 21.06 -23.51
C TYR A 373 4.89 20.95 -24.36
N ALA A 374 6.02 21.08 -23.69
CA ALA A 374 7.36 20.74 -24.17
C ALA A 374 8.17 20.18 -22.99
N ALA A 375 8.93 19.11 -23.21
CA ALA A 375 9.59 18.34 -22.17
C ALA A 375 10.63 19.16 -21.38
N ARG A 376 11.35 20.09 -22.04
CA ARG A 376 12.32 20.97 -21.36
C ARG A 376 11.62 21.90 -20.36
N GLU A 377 10.53 22.53 -20.78
CA GLU A 377 9.78 23.47 -19.95
C GLU A 377 9.05 22.75 -18.81
N ASP A 378 8.57 21.53 -19.03
CA ASP A 378 7.99 20.69 -17.98
C ASP A 378 9.04 20.35 -16.91
N ARG A 379 10.25 19.95 -17.32
CA ARG A 379 11.38 19.70 -16.40
C ARG A 379 11.79 20.93 -15.62
N ASP A 380 11.84 22.10 -16.26
CA ASP A 380 12.22 23.34 -15.59
C ASP A 380 11.18 23.78 -14.54
N ARG A 381 9.90 23.49 -14.78
CA ARG A 381 8.80 23.86 -13.88
C ARG A 381 8.54 22.84 -12.77
N HIS A 382 8.50 21.57 -13.13
CA HIS A 382 8.02 20.47 -12.27
C HIS A 382 9.11 19.46 -11.90
N GLY A 383 10.23 19.48 -12.61
CA GLY A 383 11.36 18.61 -12.34
C GLY A 383 12.13 19.03 -11.10
N LEU A 384 12.61 18.06 -10.34
CA LEU A 384 13.59 18.28 -9.29
C LEU A 384 14.98 18.36 -9.94
N ASN A 385 15.66 19.49 -9.77
CA ASN A 385 16.94 19.75 -10.45
C ASN A 385 16.85 19.56 -11.97
N GLN A 386 15.77 20.10 -12.57
CA GLN A 386 15.46 20.02 -14.01
C GLN A 386 15.32 18.59 -14.55
N SER A 387 14.86 17.66 -13.70
CA SER A 387 14.59 16.28 -14.09
C SER A 387 13.32 15.75 -13.45
N THR A 388 12.55 14.97 -14.20
CA THR A 388 11.40 14.24 -13.65
C THR A 388 11.80 12.89 -13.06
N TYR A 389 13.04 12.45 -13.30
CA TYR A 389 13.62 11.21 -12.79
C TYR A 389 14.50 11.51 -11.56
N GLY A 390 14.78 10.46 -10.79
CA GLY A 390 15.66 10.52 -9.63
C GLY A 390 15.10 11.35 -8.49
N ARG A 391 13.78 11.34 -8.32
CA ARG A 391 13.06 12.12 -7.30
C ARG A 391 12.23 11.22 -6.40
N VAL A 392 12.16 11.59 -5.12
CA VAL A 392 11.23 11.03 -4.14
C VAL A 392 10.40 12.17 -3.58
N THR A 393 9.08 12.07 -3.59
CA THR A 393 8.20 13.10 -3.01
C THR A 393 7.37 12.49 -1.88
N ALA A 394 7.57 12.97 -0.66
CA ALA A 394 6.79 12.55 0.50
C ALA A 394 5.53 13.40 0.65
N TYR A 395 4.37 12.75 0.70
CA TYR A 395 3.10 13.40 1.03
C TYR A 395 2.87 13.24 2.53
N CYS A 396 3.04 14.34 3.24
CA CYS A 396 2.89 14.45 4.67
C CYS A 396 1.47 14.95 5.00
N CYS A 397 0.77 14.24 5.88
CA CYS A 397 -0.52 14.65 6.44
C CYS A 397 -0.39 14.80 7.96
N PRO A 398 -0.18 16.04 8.48
CA PRO A 398 0.06 16.30 9.90
C PRO A 398 -1.00 15.71 10.85
N HIS A 399 -2.23 15.58 10.38
CA HIS A 399 -3.39 15.12 11.15
C HIS A 399 -3.74 13.64 10.95
N ASP A 400 -2.86 12.86 10.29
CA ASP A 400 -3.02 11.40 10.17
C ASP A 400 -2.85 10.71 11.54
N GLN A 401 -3.97 10.22 12.08
CA GLN A 401 -4.00 9.52 13.38
C GLN A 401 -3.55 8.06 13.31
N VAL A 402 -3.50 7.44 12.13
CA VAL A 402 -3.06 6.05 12.02
C VAL A 402 -1.53 5.99 12.10
N ILE A 403 -0.87 6.86 11.34
CA ILE A 403 0.61 6.84 11.22
C ILE A 403 1.29 7.58 12.39
N SER A 404 0.53 8.35 13.17
CA SER A 404 0.99 8.97 14.42
C SER A 404 0.96 8.09 15.65
N ALA A 405 0.48 6.84 15.52
CA ALA A 405 0.48 5.89 16.61
C ALA A 405 1.86 5.82 17.31
N VAL A 406 1.88 5.77 18.64
CA VAL A 406 3.13 5.80 19.44
C VAL A 406 4.11 4.67 19.11
N THR A 407 3.62 3.57 18.53
CA THR A 407 4.41 2.43 18.04
C THR A 407 4.96 2.61 16.62
N VAL A 408 4.59 3.69 15.92
CA VAL A 408 4.95 3.93 14.51
C VAL A 408 5.67 5.26 14.38
N GLN A 409 4.97 6.38 14.59
CA GLN A 409 5.46 7.74 14.41
C GLN A 409 6.15 7.97 13.04
N GLY A 410 5.47 7.61 11.95
CA GLY A 410 6.04 7.62 10.60
C GLY A 410 6.26 9.02 10.00
N ILE A 411 7.09 9.11 8.95
CA ILE A 411 7.32 10.34 8.18
C ILE A 411 6.07 10.80 7.42
N GLY A 412 5.08 9.92 7.24
CA GLY A 412 3.80 10.23 6.61
C GLY A 412 2.93 11.21 7.39
N TRP A 413 3.06 11.25 8.72
CA TRP A 413 2.37 12.24 9.55
C TRP A 413 3.31 13.31 10.09
N ARG A 414 4.59 13.00 10.40
CA ARG A 414 5.60 13.96 10.90
C ARG A 414 6.24 14.79 9.80
N GLY A 415 6.21 14.34 8.56
CA GLY A 415 7.19 14.75 7.56
C GLY A 415 8.61 14.45 8.05
N ILE A 416 9.57 15.14 7.45
CA ILE A 416 10.99 15.02 7.78
C ILE A 416 11.52 16.43 8.07
N GLY A 417 12.03 16.61 9.29
CA GLY A 417 12.59 17.87 9.74
C GLY A 417 13.96 18.15 9.12
N LYS A 418 14.40 19.42 9.14
CA LYS A 418 15.70 19.79 8.56
C LYS A 418 16.89 19.00 9.13
N HIS A 419 16.94 18.80 10.45
CA HIS A 419 17.99 18.01 11.08
C HIS A 419 17.96 16.53 10.67
N GLU A 420 16.77 15.93 10.53
CA GLU A 420 16.66 14.55 10.00
C GLU A 420 17.14 14.48 8.55
N LEU A 421 16.85 15.49 7.72
CA LEU A 421 17.40 15.58 6.35
C LEU A 421 18.93 15.70 6.36
N ASP A 422 19.49 16.50 7.26
CA ASP A 422 20.94 16.65 7.43
C ASP A 422 21.59 15.32 7.87
N ASP A 423 20.95 14.60 8.81
CA ASP A 423 21.41 13.30 9.32
C ASP A 423 21.28 12.15 8.30
N ILE A 424 20.28 12.21 7.41
CA ILE A 424 20.18 11.29 6.24
C ILE A 424 21.37 11.50 5.29
N GLY A 425 21.86 12.74 5.16
CA GLY A 425 23.09 13.05 4.44
C GLY A 425 22.98 12.96 2.91
N VAL A 426 21.78 12.91 2.35
CA VAL A 426 21.53 12.83 0.91
C VAL A 426 20.58 13.94 0.46
N SER A 427 21.10 14.91 -0.30
CA SER A 427 20.37 16.11 -0.71
C SER A 427 19.92 16.08 -2.17
N GLY A 428 18.91 16.89 -2.51
CA GLY A 428 18.48 17.09 -3.90
C GLY A 428 17.70 15.94 -4.54
N ILE A 429 17.20 14.99 -3.74
CA ILE A 429 16.43 13.82 -4.21
C ILE A 429 15.04 13.80 -3.58
N LEU A 430 14.96 14.01 -2.27
CA LEU A 430 13.72 14.01 -1.51
C LEU A 430 13.12 15.42 -1.48
N THR A 431 11.81 15.49 -1.72
CA THR A 431 10.99 16.67 -1.49
C THR A 431 9.73 16.31 -0.72
N GLN A 432 9.05 17.31 -0.14
CA GLN A 432 7.88 17.11 0.71
C GLN A 432 6.72 18.02 0.30
N ARG A 433 5.51 17.46 0.25
CA ARG A 433 4.24 18.20 0.18
C ARG A 433 3.45 17.97 1.45
N VAL A 434 2.89 19.04 2.02
CA VAL A 434 2.07 18.97 3.23
C VAL A 434 0.60 19.15 2.85
N PHE A 435 -0.22 18.17 3.20
CA PHE A 435 -1.67 18.20 3.05
C PHE A 435 -2.29 18.50 4.42
N ALA A 436 -2.71 19.74 4.63
CA ALA A 436 -3.33 20.20 5.87
C ALA A 436 -4.35 21.32 5.61
N SER A 437 -5.39 21.40 6.44
CA SER A 437 -6.36 22.50 6.39
C SER A 437 -5.68 23.85 6.61
N GLY A 438 -6.05 24.84 5.80
CA GLY A 438 -5.46 26.18 5.85
C GLY A 438 -4.05 26.28 5.27
N PHE A 439 -3.50 25.20 4.71
CA PHE A 439 -2.20 25.16 4.08
C PHE A 439 -2.31 24.69 2.61
N PRO A 440 -2.18 25.59 1.62
CA PRO A 440 -2.28 25.21 0.22
C PRO A 440 -1.19 24.21 -0.18
N VAL A 441 -1.57 23.10 -0.81
CA VAL A 441 -0.66 22.16 -1.44
C VAL A 441 -0.07 22.81 -2.68
N GLY A 442 1.23 22.63 -2.91
CA GLY A 442 1.93 23.17 -4.08
C GLY A 442 2.65 24.50 -3.87
N VAL A 443 2.72 24.99 -2.63
CA VAL A 443 3.57 26.12 -2.25
C VAL A 443 4.83 25.64 -1.55
N GLN A 444 5.96 26.30 -1.83
CA GLN A 444 7.22 26.04 -1.12
C GLN A 444 7.28 26.86 0.16
N LYS A 445 6.77 26.30 1.25
CA LYS A 445 6.70 26.96 2.55
C LYS A 445 6.87 25.93 3.67
N PRO A 446 7.57 26.28 4.76
CA PRO A 446 7.60 25.42 5.93
C PRO A 446 6.22 25.31 6.58
N TYR A 447 5.88 24.12 7.06
CA TYR A 447 4.71 23.85 7.89
C TYR A 447 5.15 23.66 9.35
N ARG A 448 4.68 24.53 10.24
CA ARG A 448 4.97 24.51 11.68
C ARG A 448 3.79 23.87 12.39
N TYR A 449 4.01 22.72 13.02
CA TYR A 449 2.91 21.83 13.42
C TYR A 449 1.91 22.47 14.37
N TRP A 450 2.39 23.24 15.34
CA TRP A 450 1.52 23.82 16.36
C TRP A 450 0.90 25.14 15.92
N GLU A 451 1.62 25.91 15.10
CA GLU A 451 1.27 27.28 14.70
C GLU A 451 0.43 27.33 13.41
N ASP A 452 0.64 26.36 12.51
CA ASP A 452 -0.11 26.21 11.26
C ASP A 452 -1.21 25.12 11.38
N ASP A 453 -1.51 24.67 12.60
CA ASP A 453 -2.67 23.84 12.90
C ASP A 453 -3.98 24.62 12.66
N TRP A 454 -4.98 23.96 12.08
CA TRP A 454 -6.25 24.59 11.70
C TRP A 454 -7.08 25.12 12.89
N ARG A 455 -6.78 24.65 14.11
CA ARG A 455 -7.43 25.07 15.36
C ARG A 455 -6.58 26.08 16.14
N HIS A 456 -5.37 26.40 15.68
CA HIS A 456 -4.48 27.34 16.34
C HIS A 456 -5.13 28.72 16.52
N GLY A 457 -5.13 29.23 17.76
CA GLY A 457 -5.67 30.55 18.10
C GLY A 457 -7.20 30.70 18.01
N LYS A 458 -7.94 29.61 17.78
CA LYS A 458 -9.41 29.61 17.72
C LYS A 458 -10.02 29.39 19.11
N GLN A 459 -11.21 29.94 19.34
CA GLN A 459 -11.90 29.80 20.62
C GLN A 459 -12.78 28.54 20.64
N GLY A 460 -12.99 27.98 21.84
CA GLY A 460 -13.87 26.82 22.04
C GLY A 460 -13.37 25.49 21.49
N THR A 461 -12.11 25.39 21.06
CA THR A 461 -11.51 24.16 20.53
C THR A 461 -11.16 23.16 21.64
N LYS A 462 -11.19 21.87 21.31
CA LYS A 462 -10.74 20.81 22.22
C LYS A 462 -9.23 20.90 22.47
N PRO A 463 -8.75 20.63 23.70
CA PRO A 463 -7.34 20.79 24.05
C PRO A 463 -6.41 19.76 23.36
N GLY A 464 -5.20 20.20 23.03
CA GLY A 464 -4.15 19.36 22.43
C GLY A 464 -4.14 19.40 20.89
N PHE A 465 -3.19 18.68 20.28
CA PHE A 465 -2.96 18.70 18.83
C PHE A 465 -3.99 17.90 18.02
N TRP A 466 -4.59 16.88 18.62
CA TRP A 466 -5.48 15.96 17.90
C TRP A 466 -6.95 16.39 17.91
N TYR A 467 -7.59 16.24 16.75
CA TYR A 467 -9.04 16.24 16.59
C TYR A 467 -9.46 15.05 15.69
N PRO A 468 -10.43 14.22 16.10
CA PRO A 468 -10.91 14.08 17.48
C PRO A 468 -9.75 13.82 18.45
N PRO A 469 -9.88 14.13 19.75
CA PRO A 469 -8.80 13.93 20.70
C PRO A 469 -8.32 12.47 20.74
N SER A 470 -7.00 12.27 20.77
CA SER A 470 -6.41 10.93 20.87
C SER A 470 -6.95 10.20 22.10
N PRO A 471 -7.52 9.00 21.93
CA PRO A 471 -8.09 8.26 23.05
C PRO A 471 -6.96 7.79 23.99
N PRO A 472 -7.14 7.93 25.32
CA PRO A 472 -6.20 7.35 26.27
C PRO A 472 -6.32 5.83 26.26
N ALA A 473 -5.19 5.12 26.35
CA ALA A 473 -5.18 3.68 26.59
C ALA A 473 -5.93 3.40 27.91
N ARG A 474 -6.92 2.51 27.87
CA ARG A 474 -7.76 2.16 29.02
C ARG A 474 -7.85 0.66 29.16
N PHE A 475 -7.74 0.17 30.38
CA PHE A 475 -7.96 -1.25 30.65
C PHE A 475 -9.40 -1.62 30.30
N ASN A 476 -9.55 -2.61 29.44
CA ASN A 476 -10.81 -3.21 29.05
C ASN A 476 -10.81 -4.67 29.49
N LEU A 477 -11.58 -5.00 30.54
CA LEU A 477 -11.62 -6.36 31.08
C LEU A 477 -12.06 -7.40 30.03
N ILE A 478 -13.05 -7.08 29.20
CA ILE A 478 -13.51 -7.98 28.13
C ILE A 478 -12.40 -8.16 27.09
N GLY A 479 -11.75 -7.07 26.69
CA GLY A 479 -10.59 -7.11 25.80
C GLY A 479 -9.42 -7.92 26.37
N ALA A 480 -9.16 -7.81 27.67
CA ALA A 480 -8.05 -8.46 28.36
C ALA A 480 -8.31 -9.96 28.58
N ILE A 481 -9.56 -10.35 28.81
CA ILE A 481 -9.98 -11.76 28.83
C ILE A 481 -9.89 -12.34 27.41
N LYS A 482 -10.46 -11.64 26.42
CA LYS A 482 -10.42 -12.07 25.02
C LYS A 482 -8.98 -12.19 24.50
N GLY A 483 -8.07 -11.29 24.87
CA GLY A 483 -6.68 -11.35 24.41
C GLY A 483 -5.83 -12.44 25.07
N ASN A 484 -6.25 -13.04 26.19
CA ASN A 484 -5.45 -14.07 26.86
C ASN A 484 -5.76 -15.47 26.32
N GLU A 485 -4.73 -16.15 25.83
CA GLU A 485 -4.82 -17.52 25.29
C GLU A 485 -4.69 -18.62 26.36
N SER A 486 -4.30 -18.27 27.59
CA SER A 486 -4.05 -19.26 28.67
C SER A 486 -5.02 -19.07 29.85
N VAL A 487 -5.43 -20.20 30.45
CA VAL A 487 -6.29 -20.20 31.65
C VAL A 487 -5.63 -19.43 32.80
N LEU A 488 -4.32 -19.58 32.98
CA LEU A 488 -3.54 -18.83 33.98
C LEU A 488 -3.52 -17.32 33.69
N GLY A 489 -3.37 -16.92 32.42
CA GLY A 489 -3.43 -15.52 32.01
C GLY A 489 -4.80 -14.89 32.22
N VAL A 490 -5.88 -15.61 31.90
CA VAL A 490 -7.26 -15.18 32.20
C VAL A 490 -7.47 -15.02 33.70
N ALA A 491 -7.03 -16.00 34.51
CA ALA A 491 -7.13 -15.93 35.96
C ALA A 491 -6.34 -14.73 36.54
N ALA A 492 -5.12 -14.50 36.04
CA ALA A 492 -4.30 -13.36 36.45
C ALA A 492 -4.93 -12.01 36.05
N THR A 493 -5.50 -11.90 34.84
CA THR A 493 -6.27 -10.73 34.39
C THR A 493 -7.44 -10.45 35.33
N LEU A 494 -8.23 -11.47 35.70
CA LEU A 494 -9.36 -11.31 36.63
C LEU A 494 -8.91 -10.84 38.02
N VAL A 495 -7.82 -11.39 38.54
CA VAL A 495 -7.26 -11.01 39.85
C VAL A 495 -6.74 -9.57 39.85
N THR A 496 -6.07 -9.14 38.78
CA THR A 496 -5.49 -7.78 38.69
C THR A 496 -6.41 -6.70 38.16
N ALA A 497 -7.58 -7.06 37.62
CA ALA A 497 -8.52 -6.12 37.00
C ALA A 497 -8.90 -4.93 37.90
N PRO A 498 -9.22 -5.09 39.21
CA PRO A 498 -9.57 -3.96 40.06
C PRO A 498 -8.43 -2.93 40.18
N LEU A 499 -7.18 -3.39 40.30
CA LEU A 499 -6.00 -2.52 40.33
C LEU A 499 -5.78 -1.85 38.97
N MET A 500 -5.93 -2.59 37.86
CA MET A 500 -5.76 -2.05 36.52
C MET A 500 -6.81 -1.00 36.16
N PHE A 501 -8.06 -1.17 36.60
CA PHE A 501 -9.09 -0.14 36.47
C PHE A 501 -8.74 1.14 37.23
N VAL A 502 -8.19 1.04 38.44
CA VAL A 502 -7.75 2.20 39.22
C VAL A 502 -6.55 2.88 38.56
N VAL A 503 -5.51 2.12 38.18
CA VAL A 503 -4.28 2.66 37.60
C VAL A 503 -4.56 3.31 36.24
N THR A 504 -5.19 2.59 35.31
CA THR A 504 -5.49 3.15 33.98
C THR A 504 -6.60 4.20 34.03
N GLY A 505 -7.51 4.13 35.00
CA GLY A 505 -8.49 5.18 35.26
C GLY A 505 -7.85 6.50 35.71
N ILE A 506 -6.88 6.44 36.64
CA ILE A 506 -6.10 7.60 37.08
C ILE A 506 -5.23 8.13 35.93
N SER A 507 -4.49 7.28 35.23
CA SER A 507 -3.66 7.69 34.08
C SER A 507 -4.49 8.31 32.97
N SER A 508 -5.67 7.75 32.66
CA SER A 508 -6.59 8.30 31.68
C SER A 508 -7.17 9.65 32.13
N ALA A 509 -7.54 9.81 33.40
CA ALA A 509 -8.04 11.08 33.94
C ALA A 509 -6.96 12.18 33.93
N LEU A 510 -5.69 11.79 34.09
CA LEU A 510 -4.52 12.66 33.95
C LEU A 510 -4.04 12.81 32.49
N ASN A 511 -4.77 12.25 31.52
CA ASN A 511 -4.48 12.34 30.09
C ASN A 511 -3.09 11.77 29.69
N MET A 512 -2.63 10.75 30.42
CA MET A 512 -1.40 10.01 30.17
C MET A 512 -1.66 8.76 29.30
N LEU A 513 -0.64 8.23 28.61
CA LEU A 513 -0.70 7.00 27.79
C LEU A 513 -1.68 7.09 26.61
N ARG A 514 -1.54 8.13 25.78
CA ARG A 514 -2.32 8.29 24.54
C ARG A 514 -1.84 7.33 23.44
N VAL A 515 -2.75 6.96 22.54
CA VAL A 515 -2.43 6.08 21.40
C VAL A 515 -1.63 6.82 20.33
N ASN A 516 -1.80 8.13 20.19
CA ASN A 516 -1.10 8.97 19.23
C ASN A 516 -0.02 9.80 19.91
N ALA A 517 1.15 9.87 19.28
CA ALA A 517 2.20 10.79 19.68
C ALA A 517 1.81 12.24 19.33
N ASP A 518 2.22 13.19 20.16
CA ASP A 518 2.10 14.62 19.81
C ASP A 518 3.36 15.08 19.05
N PRO A 519 3.24 16.04 18.12
CA PRO A 519 4.40 16.56 17.40
C PRO A 519 5.36 17.25 18.39
N PRO A 520 6.70 17.07 18.25
CA PRO A 520 7.65 17.76 19.11
C PRO A 520 7.43 19.28 19.12
N LYS A 521 7.72 19.95 20.24
CA LYS A 521 7.59 21.41 20.32
C LYS A 521 8.52 22.08 19.30
N GLY A 522 7.97 23.00 18.51
CA GLY A 522 8.71 23.69 17.44
C GLY A 522 9.01 22.83 16.21
N TRP A 523 8.42 21.63 16.09
CA TRP A 523 8.57 20.78 14.92
C TRP A 523 8.09 21.47 13.64
N THR A 524 8.94 21.48 12.62
CA THR A 524 8.68 22.15 11.35
C THR A 524 9.14 21.27 10.19
N VAL A 525 8.28 21.13 9.18
CA VAL A 525 8.58 20.45 7.91
C VAL A 525 8.87 21.49 6.85
N VAL A 526 9.81 21.22 5.94
CA VAL A 526 10.36 22.23 5.02
C VAL A 526 9.40 22.56 3.86
N GLY A 527 8.54 21.63 3.43
CA GLY A 527 7.58 21.83 2.33
C GLY A 527 8.25 22.39 1.08
N ASP A 528 9.10 21.59 0.42
CA ASP A 528 10.09 22.02 -0.57
C ASP A 528 9.87 21.44 -1.98
N ALA A 529 8.81 20.66 -2.20
CA ALA A 529 8.48 20.14 -3.53
C ALA A 529 8.27 21.26 -4.58
N PRO A 530 8.57 21.01 -5.86
CA PRO A 530 8.34 21.99 -6.93
C PRO A 530 6.92 22.56 -6.88
N ALA A 531 6.81 23.86 -7.16
CA ALA A 531 5.53 24.55 -7.15
C ALA A 531 4.56 23.89 -8.15
N LEU A 532 3.29 23.82 -7.76
CA LEU A 532 2.23 23.35 -8.64
C LEU A 532 1.69 24.52 -9.46
N ASP A 533 1.11 24.20 -10.61
CA ASP A 533 0.49 25.18 -11.51
C ASP A 533 -0.63 25.95 -10.82
N ASP A 534 -1.46 25.18 -10.12
CA ASP A 534 -2.62 25.65 -9.41
C ASP A 534 -2.51 25.16 -7.96
N PRO A 535 -1.79 25.87 -7.08
CA PRO A 535 -1.78 25.53 -5.66
C PRO A 535 -3.20 25.52 -5.09
N PHE A 536 -3.53 24.52 -4.29
CA PHE A 536 -4.91 24.25 -3.90
C PHE A 536 -5.03 23.93 -2.41
N ALA A 537 -6.16 24.29 -1.80
CA ALA A 537 -6.49 23.82 -0.46
C ALA A 537 -6.92 22.35 -0.56
N PRO A 538 -6.27 21.42 0.16
CA PRO A 538 -6.66 20.01 0.12
C PRO A 538 -8.04 19.85 0.76
N LYS A 539 -8.79 18.84 0.33
CA LYS A 539 -10.15 18.56 0.81
C LYS A 539 -10.37 17.06 1.00
N ALA A 540 -11.07 16.71 2.07
CA ALA A 540 -11.54 15.35 2.30
C ALA A 540 -12.83 15.12 1.52
N LEU A 541 -12.90 13.96 0.88
CA LEU A 541 -14.15 13.44 0.32
C LEU A 541 -14.53 12.17 1.09
N ARG A 542 -15.81 12.08 1.43
CA ARG A 542 -16.42 10.86 1.94
C ARG A 542 -17.64 10.54 1.11
N PHE A 543 -17.68 9.34 0.53
CA PHE A 543 -18.73 8.91 -0.40
C PHE A 543 -18.94 9.91 -1.57
N GLY A 544 -17.83 10.47 -2.09
CA GLY A 544 -17.84 11.47 -3.16
C GLY A 544 -18.29 12.88 -2.75
N LYS A 545 -18.60 13.12 -1.47
CA LYS A 545 -19.05 14.41 -0.94
C LYS A 545 -17.95 15.09 -0.11
N PRO A 546 -17.77 16.41 -0.23
CA PRO A 546 -16.86 17.15 0.66
C PRO A 546 -17.24 16.96 2.13
N VAL A 547 -16.22 16.76 2.97
CA VAL A 547 -16.38 16.73 4.43
C VAL A 547 -16.12 18.13 4.98
N GLU A 548 -16.97 18.59 5.89
CA GLU A 548 -16.72 19.77 6.71
C GLU A 548 -16.70 19.35 8.18
N THR A 549 -15.64 19.73 8.90
CA THR A 549 -15.45 19.42 10.31
C THR A 549 -15.32 20.70 11.12
N GLN A 550 -16.06 20.78 12.25
CA GLN A 550 -16.03 21.92 13.16
C GLN A 550 -15.51 21.54 14.57
N ASP A 551 -14.70 22.40 15.16
CA ASP A 551 -14.27 22.36 16.57
C ASP A 551 -14.26 23.77 17.16
N GLY A 552 -15.26 24.12 17.96
CA GLY A 552 -15.46 25.52 18.38
C GLY A 552 -15.60 26.44 17.17
N ASP A 553 -14.77 27.50 17.13
CA ASP A 553 -14.71 28.45 16.01
C ASP A 553 -13.83 28.00 14.83
N ALA A 554 -13.22 26.82 14.92
CA ALA A 554 -12.40 26.26 13.85
C ALA A 554 -13.27 25.45 12.87
N VAL A 555 -13.06 25.64 11.57
CA VAL A 555 -13.72 24.90 10.49
C VAL A 555 -12.65 24.36 9.55
N SER A 556 -12.86 23.14 9.04
CA SER A 556 -11.90 22.45 8.19
C SER A 556 -12.59 21.56 7.15
N ASP A 557 -12.18 21.72 5.89
CA ASP A 557 -12.67 20.90 4.76
C ASP A 557 -11.78 19.67 4.46
N PHE A 558 -10.70 19.49 5.22
CA PHE A 558 -9.74 18.39 5.03
C PHE A 558 -9.65 17.46 6.23
N ASN A 559 -9.65 17.97 7.46
CA ASN A 559 -9.73 17.12 8.64
C ASN A 559 -11.07 16.42 8.73
N GLU A 560 -11.04 15.14 9.08
CA GLU A 560 -12.23 14.31 9.19
C GLU A 560 -12.71 14.18 10.64
N GLY A 561 -14.02 14.03 10.82
CA GLY A 561 -14.63 13.61 12.08
C GLY A 561 -14.62 12.10 12.26
N ASN A 562 -15.59 11.57 13.00
CA ASN A 562 -15.78 10.13 13.09
C ASN A 562 -16.14 9.54 11.72
N ASP A 563 -15.67 8.34 11.43
CA ASP A 563 -16.01 7.53 10.25
C ASP A 563 -16.59 6.19 10.70
N PRO A 564 -17.88 6.19 11.13
CA PRO A 564 -18.49 4.98 11.65
C PRO A 564 -18.82 4.02 10.49
N PRO A 565 -18.58 2.70 10.66
CA PRO A 565 -18.93 1.71 9.64
C PRO A 565 -20.39 1.79 9.20
N ALA A 566 -21.31 2.11 10.11
CA ALA A 566 -22.74 2.25 9.81
C ALA A 566 -23.06 3.28 8.68
N ALA A 567 -22.18 4.25 8.44
CA ALA A 567 -22.34 5.24 7.38
C ALA A 567 -22.04 4.68 5.98
N TRP A 568 -21.27 3.60 5.88
CA TRP A 568 -20.83 2.99 4.61
C TRP A 568 -21.95 2.24 3.88
N ARG A 569 -23.08 2.00 4.56
CA ARG A 569 -24.30 1.45 3.99
C ARG A 569 -24.85 2.33 2.87
N ASP A 570 -25.55 1.69 1.93
CA ASP A 570 -26.14 2.33 0.77
C ASP A 570 -27.28 3.26 1.18
N ALA A 571 -27.06 4.57 1.01
CA ALA A 571 -28.03 5.59 1.35
C ALA A 571 -29.24 5.60 0.40
N ASP A 572 -29.04 5.15 -0.84
CA ASP A 572 -30.03 5.21 -1.92
C ASP A 572 -30.75 3.87 -2.15
N LYS A 573 -30.53 2.89 -1.25
CA LYS A 573 -31.14 1.56 -1.34
C LYS A 573 -32.65 1.62 -1.28
N ALA A 574 -33.31 1.22 -2.37
CA ALA A 574 -34.76 1.26 -2.48
C ALA A 574 -35.43 0.32 -1.47
N ASP A 575 -36.61 0.68 -0.96
CA ASP A 575 -37.34 -0.13 0.01
C ASP A 575 -37.69 -1.54 -0.50
N ALA A 576 -37.86 -1.69 -1.83
CA ALA A 576 -38.09 -2.99 -2.46
C ALA A 576 -36.85 -3.91 -2.46
N ASP A 577 -35.65 -3.33 -2.36
CA ASP A 577 -34.37 -4.05 -2.35
C ASP A 577 -33.87 -4.34 -0.92
N LYS A 578 -34.53 -3.76 0.09
CA LYS A 578 -34.24 -4.03 1.51
C LYS A 578 -34.79 -5.39 1.92
N ARG A 579 -33.95 -6.16 2.60
CA ARG A 579 -34.30 -7.47 3.15
C ARG A 579 -34.74 -7.34 4.61
N VAL A 580 -35.85 -7.99 4.97
CA VAL A 580 -36.44 -7.92 6.32
C VAL A 580 -35.54 -8.60 7.36
N ASP A 581 -34.75 -9.59 6.94
CA ASP A 581 -33.86 -10.38 7.79
C ASP A 581 -32.37 -10.00 7.66
N ASP A 582 -32.07 -8.86 7.04
CA ASP A 582 -30.73 -8.34 6.86
C ASP A 582 -30.37 -7.29 7.94
N PRO A 583 -29.29 -7.51 8.72
CA PRO A 583 -28.97 -6.63 9.84
C PRO A 583 -28.58 -5.21 9.43
N TYR A 584 -28.10 -4.99 8.20
CA TYR A 584 -27.73 -3.67 7.69
C TYR A 584 -28.96 -2.87 7.25
N ASP A 585 -29.91 -3.55 6.59
CA ASP A 585 -31.16 -2.95 6.11
C ASP A 585 -32.09 -2.57 7.29
N GLN A 586 -32.07 -3.37 8.36
CA GLN A 586 -32.85 -3.11 9.57
C GLN A 586 -32.13 -2.23 10.60
N TYR A 587 -30.86 -1.88 10.38
CA TYR A 587 -30.07 -1.09 11.33
C TYR A 587 -30.63 0.33 11.49
N LYS A 588 -30.80 0.74 12.75
CA LYS A 588 -31.27 2.08 13.13
C LYS A 588 -30.10 2.88 13.68
N ALA A 589 -29.71 3.92 12.95
CA ALA A 589 -28.63 4.81 13.35
C ALA A 589 -28.90 5.44 14.73
N LYS A 590 -27.88 5.40 15.60
CA LYS A 590 -27.96 5.97 16.96
C LYS A 590 -27.51 7.43 17.04
N ASN A 591 -26.87 7.94 15.99
CA ASN A 591 -26.43 9.32 15.85
C ASN A 591 -26.39 9.70 14.36
N GLU A 592 -26.16 10.99 14.09
CA GLU A 592 -26.13 11.56 12.74
C GLU A 592 -24.99 10.97 11.89
N ASP A 593 -23.78 10.85 12.46
CA ASP A 593 -22.63 10.27 11.76
C ASP A 593 -22.90 8.82 11.28
N SER A 594 -23.76 8.07 11.97
CA SER A 594 -24.08 6.66 11.67
C SER A 594 -25.23 6.48 10.67
N VAL A 595 -25.81 7.56 10.17
CA VAL A 595 -26.79 7.51 9.07
C VAL A 595 -26.09 7.02 7.81
N ALA A 596 -26.77 6.18 7.03
CA ALA A 596 -26.24 5.67 5.76
C ALA A 596 -25.94 6.84 4.80
N GLN A 597 -24.74 6.87 4.26
CA GLN A 597 -24.22 7.91 3.36
C GLN A 597 -23.50 7.32 2.14
N GLY A 598 -23.18 6.03 2.18
CA GLY A 598 -22.46 5.31 1.15
C GLY A 598 -23.31 4.92 -0.05
N THR A 599 -22.73 4.07 -0.88
CA THR A 599 -23.32 3.51 -2.11
C THR A 599 -23.41 1.99 -1.99
N ALA A 600 -24.07 1.35 -2.95
CA ALA A 600 -24.09 -0.11 -3.07
C ALA A 600 -22.67 -0.74 -3.07
N GLU A 601 -21.67 -0.06 -3.65
CA GLU A 601 -20.29 -0.53 -3.68
C GLU A 601 -19.61 -0.42 -2.31
N THR A 602 -19.77 0.70 -1.61
CA THR A 602 -19.19 0.86 -0.27
C THR A 602 -19.84 -0.06 0.74
N GLU A 603 -21.15 -0.33 0.62
CA GLU A 603 -21.85 -1.33 1.43
C GLU A 603 -21.33 -2.75 1.15
N ALA A 604 -21.07 -3.09 -0.12
CA ALA A 604 -20.50 -4.39 -0.48
C ALA A 604 -19.09 -4.57 0.11
N GLY A 605 -18.26 -3.52 0.07
CA GLY A 605 -16.93 -3.49 0.71
C GLY A 605 -17.02 -3.63 2.24
N GLN A 606 -17.97 -2.91 2.87
CA GLN A 606 -18.23 -3.04 4.30
C GLN A 606 -18.64 -4.46 4.68
N ARG A 607 -19.59 -5.05 3.95
CA ARG A 607 -20.04 -6.43 4.18
C ARG A 607 -18.88 -7.42 4.05
N TYR A 608 -17.93 -7.18 3.15
CA TYR A 608 -16.73 -8.00 3.00
C TYR A 608 -15.82 -7.94 4.24
N GLU A 609 -15.54 -6.74 4.77
CA GLU A 609 -14.79 -6.58 6.03
C GLU A 609 -15.52 -7.21 7.22
N ASP A 610 -16.81 -6.92 7.35
CA ASP A 610 -17.63 -7.42 8.45
C ASP A 610 -17.72 -8.96 8.42
N ARG A 611 -17.81 -9.59 7.25
CA ARG A 611 -17.73 -11.06 7.15
C ARG A 611 -16.38 -11.62 7.58
N ALA A 612 -15.28 -10.96 7.26
CA ALA A 612 -13.97 -11.40 7.74
C ALA A 612 -13.88 -11.30 9.27
N LEU A 613 -14.44 -10.22 9.85
CA LEU A 613 -14.59 -10.08 11.29
C LEU A 613 -15.48 -11.18 11.88
N MET A 614 -16.62 -11.50 11.26
CA MET A 614 -17.53 -12.56 11.73
C MET A 614 -16.87 -13.94 11.71
N ARG A 615 -16.10 -14.26 10.65
CA ARG A 615 -15.34 -15.52 10.60
C ARG A 615 -14.30 -15.60 11.72
N MET A 616 -13.60 -14.49 11.96
CA MET A 616 -12.63 -14.38 13.05
C MET A 616 -13.33 -14.57 14.41
N GLU A 617 -14.43 -13.87 14.69
CA GLU A 617 -15.17 -13.98 15.96
C GLU A 617 -15.82 -15.35 16.15
N ALA A 618 -16.33 -15.98 15.10
CA ALA A 618 -16.93 -17.31 15.15
C ALA A 618 -15.92 -18.36 15.63
N ARG A 619 -14.68 -18.33 15.12
CA ARG A 619 -13.59 -19.20 15.60
C ARG A 619 -13.29 -19.02 17.08
N ARG A 620 -13.40 -17.79 17.60
CA ARG A 620 -13.22 -17.49 19.03
C ARG A 620 -14.30 -18.07 19.93
N THR A 621 -15.47 -18.43 19.39
CA THR A 621 -16.54 -19.05 20.17
C THR A 621 -16.23 -20.50 20.57
N LEU A 622 -15.29 -21.15 19.86
CA LEU A 622 -15.00 -22.58 19.97
C LEU A 622 -16.25 -23.47 19.78
N ASN A 623 -17.28 -22.94 19.10
CA ASN A 623 -18.48 -23.70 18.79
C ASN A 623 -18.22 -24.63 17.60
N THR A 624 -18.06 -25.92 17.88
CA THR A 624 -17.78 -26.97 16.88
C THR A 624 -18.95 -27.26 15.94
N GLU A 625 -20.14 -26.69 16.18
CA GLU A 625 -21.27 -26.74 15.24
C GLU A 625 -21.19 -25.63 14.18
N TRP A 626 -20.43 -24.55 14.45
CA TRP A 626 -20.28 -23.41 13.55
C TRP A 626 -18.95 -23.40 12.80
N VAL A 627 -17.95 -24.10 13.34
CA VAL A 627 -16.61 -24.19 12.79
C VAL A 627 -16.30 -25.66 12.52
N ASP A 628 -15.89 -25.98 11.30
CA ASP A 628 -15.55 -27.34 10.94
C ASP A 628 -14.16 -27.77 11.44
N ARG A 629 -13.78 -29.01 11.16
CA ARG A 629 -12.50 -29.61 11.61
C ARG A 629 -11.25 -28.93 11.01
N ASP A 630 -11.44 -28.16 9.94
CA ASP A 630 -10.40 -27.49 9.17
C ASP A 630 -10.36 -25.98 9.50
N ASP A 631 -11.09 -25.55 10.53
CA ASP A 631 -11.26 -24.16 11.00
C ASP A 631 -11.95 -23.22 9.99
N HIS A 632 -12.75 -23.79 9.07
CA HIS A 632 -13.64 -23.01 8.23
C HIS A 632 -14.99 -22.77 8.93
N VAL A 633 -15.53 -21.56 8.77
CA VAL A 633 -16.81 -21.18 9.37
C VAL A 633 -17.94 -21.60 8.43
N ILE A 634 -18.78 -22.52 8.89
CA ILE A 634 -19.83 -23.15 8.09
C ILE A 634 -20.88 -22.11 7.70
N GLY A 635 -21.19 -22.02 6.41
CA GLY A 635 -22.17 -21.06 5.86
C GLY A 635 -21.63 -19.66 5.58
N GLU A 636 -20.35 -19.40 5.82
CA GLU A 636 -19.67 -18.14 5.45
C GLU A 636 -18.74 -18.29 4.23
N ASP A 637 -19.02 -19.25 3.35
CA ASP A 637 -18.32 -19.48 2.07
C ASP A 637 -19.13 -18.98 0.85
N GLY A 638 -20.29 -18.38 1.09
CA GLY A 638 -21.24 -17.89 0.09
C GLY A 638 -22.04 -18.99 -0.62
N LYS A 639 -21.98 -20.24 -0.15
CA LYS A 639 -22.60 -21.40 -0.82
C LYS A 639 -23.28 -22.38 0.13
N SER A 640 -22.63 -22.67 1.25
CA SER A 640 -23.09 -23.63 2.26
C SER A 640 -24.24 -23.06 3.08
N ALA A 641 -25.14 -23.94 3.54
CA ALA A 641 -26.18 -23.55 4.48
C ALA A 641 -25.57 -23.17 5.83
N MET A 642 -26.12 -22.16 6.49
CA MET A 642 -25.71 -21.77 7.85
C MET A 642 -26.24 -22.78 8.86
N PRO A 643 -25.44 -23.17 9.87
CA PRO A 643 -25.91 -24.04 10.95
C PRO A 643 -26.89 -23.30 11.86
N ASP A 644 -27.65 -24.07 12.64
CA ASP A 644 -28.65 -23.54 13.57
C ASP A 644 -28.02 -22.55 14.56
N GLY A 645 -28.73 -21.45 14.82
CA GLY A 645 -28.30 -20.37 15.71
C GLY A 645 -27.18 -19.45 15.19
N TYR A 646 -26.45 -19.83 14.14
CA TYR A 646 -25.33 -19.02 13.64
C TYR A 646 -25.81 -17.69 13.04
N LYS A 647 -26.87 -17.71 12.21
CA LYS A 647 -27.44 -16.50 11.61
C LYS A 647 -27.83 -15.48 12.68
N GLU A 648 -28.54 -15.92 13.70
CA GLU A 648 -29.03 -15.09 14.80
C GLU A 648 -27.88 -14.48 15.60
N TRP A 649 -26.84 -15.28 15.89
CA TRP A 649 -25.63 -14.81 16.54
C TRP A 649 -24.88 -13.78 15.70
N ARG A 650 -24.65 -14.08 14.41
CA ARG A 650 -23.92 -13.23 13.46
C ARG A 650 -24.61 -11.90 13.26
N ASP A 651 -25.92 -11.91 13.01
CA ASP A 651 -26.67 -10.68 12.76
C ASP A 651 -26.65 -9.78 14.01
N LYS A 652 -26.68 -10.37 15.22
CA LYS A 652 -26.46 -9.64 16.47
C LYS A 652 -25.04 -9.06 16.58
N GLN A 653 -24.00 -9.80 16.19
CA GLN A 653 -22.62 -9.30 16.20
C GLN A 653 -22.44 -8.14 15.20
N ILE A 654 -23.05 -8.22 14.01
CA ILE A 654 -23.01 -7.14 13.01
C ILE A 654 -23.63 -5.87 13.59
N VAL A 655 -24.85 -5.93 14.14
CA VAL A 655 -25.49 -4.75 14.75
C VAL A 655 -24.65 -4.17 15.88
N ASP A 656 -24.09 -5.02 16.74
CA ASP A 656 -23.20 -4.61 17.83
C ASP A 656 -21.88 -3.99 17.31
N TRP A 657 -21.34 -4.47 16.19
CA TRP A 657 -20.17 -3.89 15.53
C TRP A 657 -20.47 -2.49 14.97
N LEU A 658 -21.59 -2.34 14.25
CA LEU A 658 -22.05 -1.05 13.74
C LEU A 658 -22.24 -0.04 14.89
N ASP A 659 -22.78 -0.49 16.02
CA ASP A 659 -22.99 0.33 17.20
C ASP A 659 -21.69 0.72 17.91
N ARG A 660 -20.80 -0.23 18.13
CA ARG A 660 -19.50 0.03 18.78
C ARG A 660 -18.65 0.96 17.93
N GLY A 661 -18.69 0.82 16.61
CA GLY A 661 -17.97 1.63 15.62
C GLY A 661 -18.40 3.09 15.51
N ALA A 662 -19.44 3.54 16.24
CA ALA A 662 -19.97 4.91 16.19
C ALA A 662 -18.94 6.02 16.45
N THR A 663 -17.87 5.72 17.18
CA THR A 663 -16.78 6.66 17.50
C THR A 663 -15.45 6.24 16.85
N ASN A 664 -15.50 5.49 15.75
CA ASN A 664 -14.32 5.15 14.98
C ASN A 664 -13.79 6.40 14.27
N SER A 665 -12.49 6.68 14.34
CA SER A 665 -11.90 7.91 13.77
C SER A 665 -10.47 7.66 13.26
N PRO A 666 -10.25 6.85 12.21
CA PRO A 666 -8.95 6.77 11.54
C PRO A 666 -8.74 8.03 10.67
N THR A 667 -8.77 9.21 11.29
CA THR A 667 -8.86 10.48 10.59
C THR A 667 -7.65 10.69 9.70
N ASN A 668 -7.90 11.15 8.47
CA ASN A 668 -6.90 11.72 7.59
C ASN A 668 -5.85 10.75 7.00
N HIS A 669 -5.97 9.44 7.24
CA HIS A 669 -4.95 8.48 6.80
C HIS A 669 -4.90 8.26 5.28
N SER A 670 -6.05 8.20 4.61
CA SER A 670 -6.13 7.93 3.16
C SER A 670 -6.56 9.15 2.34
N THR A 671 -6.93 10.24 3.00
CA THR A 671 -7.54 11.45 2.44
C THR A 671 -6.67 12.14 1.39
N THR A 672 -5.35 11.98 1.46
CA THR A 672 -4.41 12.49 0.45
C THR A 672 -4.59 11.81 -0.90
N MET A 673 -5.06 10.55 -0.93
CA MET A 673 -5.15 9.70 -2.12
C MET A 673 -6.58 9.39 -2.55
N THR A 674 -7.59 9.55 -1.68
CA THR A 674 -8.99 9.22 -1.97
C THR A 674 -9.77 10.36 -2.63
N ASN A 675 -9.16 11.54 -2.81
CA ASN A 675 -9.74 12.63 -3.59
C ASN A 675 -9.07 12.72 -4.97
N PRO A 676 -9.80 12.54 -6.09
CA PRO A 676 -9.23 12.63 -7.44
C PRO A 676 -8.57 13.99 -7.71
N GLU A 677 -9.06 15.08 -7.12
CA GLU A 677 -8.47 16.41 -7.30
C GLU A 677 -7.04 16.49 -6.77
N HIS A 678 -6.72 15.75 -5.71
CA HIS A 678 -5.35 15.70 -5.18
C HIS A 678 -4.40 15.03 -6.17
N ALA A 679 -4.83 13.94 -6.82
CA ALA A 679 -4.04 13.28 -7.84
C ALA A 679 -3.93 14.12 -9.13
N GLU A 680 -5.01 14.79 -9.52
CA GLU A 680 -5.05 15.70 -10.67
C GLU A 680 -4.08 16.87 -10.50
N LYS A 681 -4.09 17.52 -9.33
CA LYS A 681 -3.35 18.76 -9.12
C LYS A 681 -1.96 18.56 -8.55
N ALA A 682 -1.69 17.50 -7.79
CA ALA A 682 -0.37 17.23 -7.21
C ALA A 682 0.30 16.00 -7.85
N LEU A 683 -0.33 14.81 -7.77
CA LEU A 683 0.33 13.56 -8.18
C LEU A 683 0.76 13.58 -9.65
N ALA A 684 -0.09 14.11 -10.54
CA ALA A 684 0.21 14.22 -11.96
C ALA A 684 1.49 15.02 -12.28
N TYR A 685 1.92 15.90 -11.37
CA TYR A 685 3.14 16.70 -11.49
C TYR A 685 4.34 16.09 -10.73
N ASP A 686 4.08 15.00 -9.99
CA ASP A 686 5.09 14.30 -9.21
C ASP A 686 5.59 13.00 -9.83
N VAL A 687 4.97 12.57 -10.93
CA VAL A 687 5.39 11.40 -11.72
C VAL A 687 6.47 11.75 -12.75
N ALA A 688 7.33 10.76 -13.01
CA ALA A 688 8.31 10.78 -14.11
C ALA A 688 7.61 10.77 -15.47
N VAL A 689 8.17 11.50 -16.45
CA VAL A 689 7.59 11.65 -17.80
C VAL A 689 8.59 11.26 -18.88
N GLY A 690 8.13 10.53 -19.87
CA GLY A 690 8.87 10.15 -21.08
C GLY A 690 8.07 9.20 -21.96
N LEU A 691 8.74 8.38 -22.75
CA LEU A 691 8.11 7.61 -23.82
C LEU A 691 7.82 6.18 -23.38
N CYS A 692 6.54 5.79 -23.41
CA CYS A 692 6.11 4.40 -23.20
C CYS A 692 5.32 3.89 -24.41
N TYR A 693 5.89 2.88 -25.08
CA TYR A 693 5.31 2.22 -26.25
C TYR A 693 4.80 0.81 -25.95
N LEU A 694 4.63 0.47 -24.67
CA LEU A 694 4.04 -0.80 -24.29
C LEU A 694 2.66 -0.94 -24.90
N THR A 695 2.43 -2.05 -25.59
CA THR A 695 1.15 -2.35 -26.19
C THR A 695 0.08 -2.62 -25.13
N GLU A 696 -1.18 -2.43 -25.48
CA GLU A 696 -2.32 -2.80 -24.64
C GLU A 696 -2.24 -4.26 -24.13
N LYS A 697 -1.77 -5.19 -24.97
CA LYS A 697 -1.57 -6.60 -24.59
C LYS A 697 -0.48 -6.74 -23.52
N GLN A 698 0.63 -6.02 -23.66
CA GLN A 698 1.71 -6.00 -22.66
C GLN A 698 1.22 -5.38 -21.34
N LEU A 699 0.51 -4.25 -21.40
CA LEU A 699 -0.09 -3.63 -20.21
C LEU A 699 -1.09 -4.55 -19.51
N LYS A 700 -1.94 -5.26 -20.26
CA LYS A 700 -2.85 -6.28 -19.69
C LYS A 700 -2.07 -7.40 -18.99
N SER A 701 -0.97 -7.87 -19.58
CA SER A 701 -0.10 -8.87 -18.97
C SER A 701 0.54 -8.37 -17.68
N LEU A 702 1.04 -7.14 -17.67
CA LEU A 702 1.66 -6.53 -16.49
C LEU A 702 0.63 -6.29 -15.36
N ARG A 703 -0.61 -5.90 -15.70
CA ARG A 703 -1.71 -5.79 -14.74
C ARG A 703 -2.08 -7.13 -14.11
N ILE A 704 -2.04 -8.22 -14.89
CA ILE A 704 -2.23 -9.59 -14.37
C ILE A 704 -1.06 -9.98 -13.45
N GLU A 705 0.18 -9.68 -13.82
CA GLU A 705 1.36 -9.98 -13.00
C GLU A 705 1.38 -9.21 -11.67
N ALA A 706 0.92 -7.96 -11.69
CA ALA A 706 0.88 -7.07 -10.54
C ALA A 706 -0.11 -7.53 -9.45
N ASP A 707 -1.20 -8.20 -9.81
CA ASP A 707 -2.19 -8.70 -8.87
C ASP A 707 -1.91 -10.16 -8.50
N TRP A 708 -1.50 -10.40 -7.24
CA TRP A 708 -1.17 -11.74 -6.74
C TRP A 708 -2.29 -12.77 -6.89
N ARG A 709 -3.55 -12.32 -7.00
CA ARG A 709 -4.74 -13.16 -7.18
C ARG A 709 -4.85 -13.72 -8.61
N MET A 710 -4.21 -13.06 -9.57
CA MET A 710 -4.39 -13.30 -11.01
C MET A 710 -3.35 -14.25 -11.62
N GLY A 711 -2.56 -14.95 -10.80
CA GLY A 711 -1.45 -15.76 -11.32
C GLY A 711 -1.84 -16.91 -12.25
N GLN A 712 -3.11 -17.32 -12.31
CA GLN A 712 -3.62 -18.23 -13.35
C GLN A 712 -3.48 -17.64 -14.77
N GLY A 713 -3.54 -16.31 -14.92
CA GLY A 713 -3.35 -15.63 -16.20
C GLY A 713 -1.90 -15.39 -16.59
N ILE A 714 -0.94 -15.67 -15.70
CA ILE A 714 0.49 -15.58 -16.01
C ILE A 714 0.88 -16.81 -16.85
N PRO A 715 1.60 -16.67 -17.98
CA PRO A 715 2.10 -17.79 -18.76
C PRO A 715 2.95 -18.77 -17.95
N ASP A 716 2.87 -20.07 -18.25
CA ASP A 716 3.59 -21.11 -17.49
C ASP A 716 5.11 -21.06 -17.67
N ASP A 717 5.59 -20.48 -18.77
CA ASP A 717 7.00 -20.22 -19.05
C ASP A 717 7.53 -18.92 -18.40
N SER A 718 6.66 -18.12 -17.79
CA SER A 718 7.08 -16.91 -17.08
C SER A 718 7.84 -17.28 -15.80
N PRO A 719 9.05 -16.71 -15.56
CA PRO A 719 9.79 -16.95 -14.33
C PRO A 719 9.05 -16.45 -13.07
N ASN A 720 8.09 -15.53 -13.22
CA ASN A 720 7.32 -14.96 -12.12
C ASN A 720 6.09 -15.82 -11.77
N LYS A 721 5.75 -16.84 -12.57
CA LYS A 721 4.63 -17.77 -12.31
C LYS A 721 4.76 -18.45 -10.94
N LYS A 722 5.98 -18.79 -10.55
CA LYS A 722 6.30 -19.48 -9.27
C LYS A 722 5.76 -18.75 -8.03
N TYR A 723 5.61 -17.42 -8.07
CA TYR A 723 5.11 -16.68 -6.91
C TYR A 723 3.60 -16.87 -6.68
N PHE A 724 2.87 -17.38 -7.68
CA PHE A 724 1.47 -17.74 -7.54
C PHE A 724 1.25 -18.93 -6.57
N ASP A 725 2.29 -19.73 -6.33
CA ASP A 725 2.28 -20.78 -5.32
C ASP A 725 1.91 -20.22 -3.94
N TYR A 726 2.42 -19.03 -3.62
CA TYR A 726 2.09 -18.38 -2.35
C TYR A 726 0.61 -18.05 -2.26
N PHE A 727 0.03 -17.43 -3.29
CA PHE A 727 -1.39 -17.09 -3.26
C PHE A 727 -2.27 -18.35 -3.19
N SER A 728 -1.90 -19.41 -3.92
CA SER A 728 -2.68 -20.64 -3.98
C SER A 728 -2.58 -21.50 -2.73
N ARG A 729 -1.42 -21.52 -2.04
CA ARG A 729 -1.14 -22.48 -0.96
C ARG A 729 -0.65 -21.87 0.36
N GLY A 730 -0.22 -20.61 0.37
CA GLY A 730 0.43 -19.96 1.52
C GLY A 730 1.92 -20.28 1.67
N VAL A 731 2.52 -20.98 0.70
CA VAL A 731 3.93 -21.42 0.71
C VAL A 731 4.64 -21.09 -0.60
N LEU A 732 5.97 -21.02 -0.58
CA LEU A 732 6.81 -20.85 -1.77
C LEU A 732 7.73 -22.05 -1.92
N GLY A 733 7.63 -22.78 -3.03
CA GLY A 733 8.47 -23.97 -3.27
C GLY A 733 8.39 -24.99 -2.12
N ASP A 734 7.19 -25.20 -1.58
CA ASP A 734 6.86 -26.05 -0.44
C ASP A 734 7.39 -25.59 0.93
N LEU A 735 8.02 -24.41 1.00
CA LEU A 735 8.48 -23.83 2.25
C LEU A 735 7.50 -22.77 2.78
N PRO A 736 7.25 -22.74 4.11
CA PRO A 736 6.65 -21.59 4.76
C PRO A 736 7.44 -20.32 4.43
N THR A 737 6.76 -19.19 4.22
CA THR A 737 7.43 -17.94 3.79
C THR A 737 8.51 -17.46 4.76
N GLN A 738 8.31 -17.67 6.06
CA GLN A 738 9.29 -17.38 7.12
C GLN A 738 10.59 -18.21 7.00
N GLU A 739 10.53 -19.41 6.44
CA GLU A 739 11.72 -20.24 6.19
C GLU A 739 12.35 -19.88 4.84
N TRP A 740 11.51 -19.62 3.83
CA TRP A 740 11.94 -19.23 2.49
C TRP A 740 12.85 -17.99 2.48
N ILE A 741 12.56 -16.96 3.27
CA ILE A 741 13.39 -15.74 3.36
C ILE A 741 14.80 -15.99 3.94
N HIS A 742 15.03 -17.14 4.57
CA HIS A 742 16.30 -17.53 5.19
C HIS A 742 17.02 -18.66 4.45
N VAL A 743 16.48 -19.13 3.31
CA VAL A 743 17.19 -20.07 2.44
C VAL A 743 18.52 -19.46 2.02
N GLU A 744 19.60 -20.24 2.11
CA GLU A 744 20.94 -19.77 1.75
C GLU A 744 20.97 -19.32 0.29
N LYS A 745 21.36 -18.05 0.07
CA LYS A 745 21.38 -17.40 -1.26
C LYS A 745 20.00 -17.42 -1.95
N GLY A 746 18.94 -17.36 -1.14
CA GLY A 746 17.56 -17.23 -1.61
C GLY A 746 17.25 -15.82 -2.08
N GLU A 747 16.36 -15.70 -3.06
CA GLU A 747 15.91 -14.41 -3.60
C GLU A 747 15.12 -13.56 -2.59
N GLY A 748 14.67 -14.17 -1.48
CA GLY A 748 14.01 -13.49 -0.36
C GLY A 748 14.97 -13.04 0.75
N ASN A 749 16.29 -13.27 0.63
CA ASN A 749 17.25 -12.80 1.63
C ASN A 749 17.26 -11.28 1.71
N ILE A 750 17.57 -10.75 2.90
CA ILE A 750 17.70 -9.32 3.12
C ILE A 750 18.87 -8.76 2.28
N PRO A 751 18.65 -7.73 1.43
CA PRO A 751 19.75 -7.09 0.72
C PRO A 751 20.76 -6.47 1.69
N ASP A 752 22.05 -6.67 1.45
CA ASP A 752 23.15 -6.17 2.31
C ASP A 752 23.13 -4.65 2.55
N ALA A 753 22.51 -3.92 1.62
CA ALA A 753 22.34 -2.46 1.70
C ALA A 753 21.29 -2.01 2.72
N ILE A 754 20.49 -2.93 3.26
CA ILE A 754 19.54 -2.67 4.34
C ILE A 754 20.22 -3.00 5.68
N VAL A 755 20.29 -2.02 6.57
CA VAL A 755 20.95 -2.17 7.88
C VAL A 755 19.92 -2.64 8.92
N ASP A 756 20.25 -3.66 9.70
CA ASP A 756 19.43 -4.13 10.84
C ASP A 756 20.26 -4.09 12.13
N GLU A 757 20.20 -2.96 12.84
CA GLU A 757 20.83 -2.77 14.16
C GLU A 757 19.76 -2.31 15.16
N ARG A 758 19.63 -2.99 16.31
CA ARG A 758 18.58 -2.70 17.32
C ARG A 758 19.13 -1.99 18.55
N ASP A 759 18.28 -1.19 19.21
CA ASP A 759 18.66 -0.34 20.37
C ASP A 759 19.27 -1.13 21.55
N GLY A 760 18.86 -2.38 21.76
CA GLY A 760 19.57 -3.29 22.69
C GLY A 760 19.38 -3.00 24.18
N GLU A 761 18.48 -2.08 24.53
CA GLU A 761 18.21 -1.63 25.90
C GLU A 761 17.94 -2.78 26.90
N PHE A 762 18.44 -2.63 28.14
CA PHE A 762 18.41 -3.70 29.13
C PHE A 762 16.99 -4.16 29.51
N TYR A 763 16.03 -3.23 29.61
CA TYR A 763 14.65 -3.53 29.98
C TYR A 763 13.94 -4.45 28.97
N LEU A 764 14.40 -4.47 27.71
CA LEU A 764 13.88 -5.34 26.66
C LEU A 764 14.26 -6.81 26.86
N LYS A 765 15.36 -7.09 27.58
CA LYS A 765 15.78 -8.46 27.92
C LYS A 765 14.93 -9.04 29.05
N VAL A 766 14.52 -8.21 30.02
CA VAL A 766 13.71 -8.63 31.17
C VAL A 766 12.27 -8.94 30.74
N GLY A 767 11.69 -8.12 29.86
CA GLY A 767 10.34 -8.32 29.31
C GLY A 767 10.20 -9.46 28.30
N GLY A 768 11.29 -10.12 27.90
CA GLY A 768 11.27 -11.28 27.00
C GLY A 768 11.41 -12.65 27.69
N VAL A 769 11.61 -12.66 29.01
CA VAL A 769 11.76 -13.88 29.85
C VAL A 769 10.49 -14.17 30.66
N ILE A 770 9.55 -13.21 30.72
CA ILE A 770 8.24 -13.27 31.38
C ILE A 770 7.18 -13.22 30.29
#